data_AF-A0AA97J9T7-F1
#
_entry.id   AF-A0AA97J9T7-F1
#
_cell.length_a   1.000
_cell.length_b   1.000
_cell.length_c   1.000
_cell.angle_alpha   90.00
_cell.angle_beta   90.00
_cell.angle_gamma   90.00
#
_symmetry.space_group_name_H-M   'P 1'
#
loop_
_entity.id
_entity.type
_entity.pdbx_description
1 polymer ?
#
loop_
_entity_poly.entity_id
_entity_poly.type
_entity_poly.pdbx_seq_one_letter_code
_entity_poly.pdbx_strand_id
1 'polypeptide(L)'
;MSASENRPKIDEGLYSRQLYVLGYEAMQKMATAAVLVSGMKGLGVEIAKNIILAGVKSVTVHDQHDAQWSDLSSQFYLTEKDVGQNRAVVSQHHLAELNSYVPVLAYTEGLSESFLSDFQVVVLTNSPLEEQLQISDFCHANNICFVLADTKGLAGQLFCDFGEHFVVYDASEDEPVSAVIQHITQGNPGMLTVACEDEQGQGHQFEDGDWVTFKEVEGMTELNNLEPRSIHVTGQYSLEIGDTFSFSPYKSGGIITQVKKPQQPSFDSLRVSMTSPKIKTPDAGKVSRYHTLHMAFWALHLFQSKMKRLPRPRDQADAEEMVKLAQSLAVGPEPLVEHLVQTFAYGCSGDLSPISAFIGAVAAQEVLKAASGKFTPLNQWLYFDAYECLPEEDRTALLTEEDCAPHGSRYDGQIAVFGADFQERLGKQKYFVVGAGAIGCELLKNFAMIGLAAGKGGNITVTDMDTIEYSNLNRQFLFRAQDVSLLKSEVAAAAIKLINPSINVTAEQNQVGPDTECYYGDEFFLGLDGVATALDSLQARAYVGKQCTKYLKPLLDSGTQGTRGNVQVYVPFLTESYGYAMDQDEEEYPLCTLRYFPTTIQHTLQWARNQFEGLFRKRAETVNKFLQDPSFPETQEVEALEMLELVLDSLQKKPRSWRDCVAWARRLWEQLFSHDIQQLRHNFPPEHETISGLPFWSGLKRCPKKLDFNFSNTTHRTFLLVASHLFAQMYRLNVSESNAATSQVLLDLQLPPFQLRNGVHIFVTDQEMQRSQGTVDKMRLAELRQDLASLRRQLEEQGTLLSCLMEPIHFEKDEDSSSHLDFIIAAANLRAENYGIPPADKLQAKRIVGRIVPAIATTTAAVAGLVCLELYKLVWGHRNLSSYRSSFLWLSEPLLNRFQPQSPQPTYKYHQKIWSCWDRIEVPGVDAKGEEITLNGLFDHLQRNHSLVLQMLLYGNVIIYDRSCAEEKRKKLLSNRLTELVCHATAETVSKDCQLLVFEIVCENEEVDALLPPVHVWLHPMNRKV
;
A
#
# COMPACT_ATOMS: atom_id res chain seq x y z
N MET A 1 14.68 -35.26 24.29
CA MET A 1 13.26 -34.83 24.30
C MET A 1 13.19 -33.55 23.47
N SER A 2 12.48 -33.59 22.35
CA SER A 2 12.52 -32.60 21.27
C SER A 2 11.76 -31.31 21.63
N ALA A 3 12.42 -30.16 21.48
CA ALA A 3 11.87 -28.82 21.73
C ALA A 3 10.84 -28.33 20.68
N SER A 4 10.13 -29.25 20.01
CA SER A 4 9.24 -28.93 18.88
C SER A 4 7.75 -28.82 19.23
N GLU A 5 7.35 -29.01 20.50
CA GLU A 5 5.92 -29.21 20.83
C GLU A 5 5.18 -28.03 21.52
N ASN A 6 5.76 -26.82 21.65
CA ASN A 6 5.06 -25.73 22.35
C ASN A 6 5.27 -24.33 21.74
N ARG A 7 5.33 -24.21 20.41
CA ARG A 7 5.37 -22.89 19.77
C ARG A 7 3.97 -22.26 19.70
N PRO A 8 3.81 -20.95 19.99
CA PRO A 8 2.51 -20.28 19.86
C PRO A 8 1.96 -20.42 18.44
N LYS A 9 0.69 -20.79 18.32
CA LYS A 9 -0.01 -20.81 17.03
C LYS A 9 -0.38 -19.39 16.64
N ILE A 10 0.05 -18.96 15.45
CA ILE A 10 -0.29 -17.65 14.90
C ILE A 10 -1.61 -17.74 14.12
N ASP A 11 -2.49 -16.75 14.32
CA ASP A 11 -3.72 -16.59 13.54
C ASP A 11 -3.41 -15.93 12.19
N GLU A 12 -3.27 -16.75 11.14
CA GLU A 12 -2.96 -16.28 9.79
C GLU A 12 -4.08 -15.43 9.18
N GLY A 13 -5.32 -15.52 9.67
CA GLY A 13 -6.44 -14.70 9.22
C GLY A 13 -6.30 -13.26 9.70
N LEU A 14 -6.05 -13.07 10.99
CA LEU A 14 -5.86 -11.75 11.61
C LEU A 14 -4.54 -11.09 11.15
N TYR A 15 -3.45 -11.85 11.22
CA TYR A 15 -2.10 -11.33 10.99
C TYR A 15 -1.62 -11.44 9.54
N SER A 16 -2.49 -11.83 8.60
CA SER A 16 -2.18 -12.06 7.17
C SER A 16 -1.20 -11.04 6.59
N ARG A 17 -1.50 -9.73 6.68
CA ARG A 17 -0.69 -8.69 6.04
C ARG A 17 0.63 -8.41 6.77
N GLN A 18 0.65 -8.60 8.09
CA GLN A 18 1.82 -8.43 8.93
C GLN A 18 2.79 -9.61 8.82
N LEU A 19 2.29 -10.82 8.59
CA LEU A 19 3.11 -12.02 8.36
C LEU A 19 4.06 -11.85 7.18
N TYR A 20 3.63 -11.15 6.13
CA TYR A 20 4.48 -10.84 4.97
C TYR A 20 5.55 -9.76 5.25
N VAL A 21 5.47 -9.08 6.39
CA VAL A 21 6.46 -8.09 6.84
C VAL A 21 7.47 -8.75 7.78
N LEU A 22 6.97 -9.40 8.82
CA LEU A 22 7.82 -9.92 9.91
C LEU A 22 8.29 -11.35 9.68
N GLY A 23 7.47 -12.17 9.03
CA GLY A 23 7.66 -13.61 8.93
C GLY A 23 7.21 -14.37 10.17
N TYR A 24 6.97 -15.67 9.99
CA TYR A 24 6.41 -16.54 11.04
C TYR A 24 7.30 -16.63 12.28
N GLU A 25 8.62 -16.76 12.09
CA GLU A 25 9.56 -16.92 13.21
C GLU A 25 9.63 -15.68 14.11
N ALA A 26 9.60 -14.48 13.51
CA ALA A 26 9.60 -13.23 14.26
C ALA A 26 8.32 -13.09 15.09
N MET A 27 7.16 -13.41 14.50
CA MET A 27 5.88 -13.39 15.20
C MET A 27 5.81 -14.42 16.34
N GLN A 28 6.39 -15.61 16.17
CA GLN A 28 6.48 -16.60 17.24
C GLN A 28 7.31 -16.11 18.43
N LYS A 29 8.41 -15.39 18.18
CA LYS A 29 9.21 -14.78 19.26
C LYS A 29 8.44 -13.67 19.96
N MET A 30 7.79 -12.78 19.21
CA MET A 30 6.95 -11.72 19.75
C MET A 30 5.84 -12.25 20.66
N ALA A 31 5.19 -13.34 20.27
CA ALA A 31 4.15 -13.99 21.07
C ALA A 31 4.64 -14.56 22.42
N THR A 32 5.96 -14.55 22.67
CA THR A 32 6.57 -14.93 23.96
C THR A 32 7.12 -13.74 24.77
N ALA A 33 7.16 -12.54 24.19
CA ALA A 33 7.70 -11.34 24.82
C ALA A 33 6.62 -10.54 25.57
N ALA A 34 6.80 -10.37 26.89
CA ALA A 34 6.02 -9.45 27.70
C ALA A 34 6.62 -8.03 27.62
N VAL A 35 5.77 -7.03 27.43
CA VAL A 35 6.17 -5.64 27.24
C VAL A 35 5.53 -4.74 28.29
N LEU A 36 6.34 -3.86 28.90
CA LEU A 36 5.87 -2.77 29.75
C LEU A 36 5.89 -1.45 28.97
N VAL A 37 4.82 -0.68 29.03
CA VAL A 37 4.75 0.70 28.51
C VAL A 37 4.41 1.65 29.67
N SER A 38 5.39 2.44 30.11
CA SER A 38 5.27 3.40 31.21
C SER A 38 5.05 4.82 30.71
N GLY A 39 4.06 5.51 31.29
CA GLY A 39 3.55 6.80 30.86
C GLY A 39 2.46 6.64 29.80
N MET A 40 1.23 7.07 30.10
CA MET A 40 0.04 6.80 29.28
C MET A 40 -0.64 8.07 28.76
N LYS A 41 0.19 9.05 28.38
CA LYS A 41 -0.22 10.19 27.53
C LYS A 41 -0.36 9.74 26.06
N GLY A 42 -0.52 10.69 25.12
CA GLY A 42 -0.65 10.39 23.69
C GLY A 42 0.48 9.52 23.12
N LEU A 43 1.74 9.79 23.48
CA LEU A 43 2.86 8.98 23.01
C LEU A 43 2.78 7.54 23.51
N GLY A 44 2.54 7.34 24.80
CA GLY A 44 2.46 6.01 25.40
C GLY A 44 1.29 5.17 24.85
N VAL A 45 0.11 5.76 24.70
CA VAL A 45 -1.05 5.05 24.14
C VAL A 45 -0.85 4.70 22.67
N GLU A 46 -0.15 5.54 21.90
CA GLU A 46 0.22 5.23 20.51
C GLU A 46 1.18 4.05 20.43
N ILE A 47 2.20 4.02 21.29
CA ILE A 47 3.15 2.90 21.38
C ILE A 47 2.41 1.62 21.75
N ALA A 48 1.59 1.66 22.80
CA ALA A 48 0.82 0.51 23.27
C ALA A 48 -0.14 -0.02 22.19
N LYS A 49 -0.89 0.85 21.51
CA LYS A 49 -1.78 0.48 20.40
C LYS A 49 -1.04 -0.36 19.35
N ASN A 50 0.09 0.13 18.87
CA ASN A 50 0.85 -0.54 17.80
C ASN A 50 1.44 -1.89 18.27
N ILE A 51 1.92 -1.98 19.51
CA ILE A 51 2.47 -3.23 20.07
C ILE A 51 1.37 -4.29 20.27
N ILE A 52 0.20 -3.88 20.75
CA ILE A 52 -0.95 -4.78 20.97
C ILE A 52 -1.46 -5.32 19.63
N LEU A 53 -1.64 -4.45 18.64
CA LEU A 53 -2.02 -4.85 17.28
C LEU A 53 -1.01 -5.83 16.67
N ALA A 54 0.28 -5.65 16.96
CA ALA A 54 1.34 -6.51 16.45
C ALA A 54 1.35 -7.92 17.04
N GLY A 55 0.74 -8.15 18.21
CA GLY A 55 0.62 -9.50 18.79
C GLY A 55 1.81 -9.96 19.62
N VAL A 56 2.11 -9.25 20.71
CA VAL A 56 3.08 -9.70 21.72
C VAL A 56 2.41 -10.61 22.77
N LYS A 57 3.18 -11.23 23.68
CA LYS A 57 2.64 -12.11 24.73
C LYS A 57 1.64 -11.39 25.64
N SER A 58 1.98 -10.18 26.06
CA SER A 58 1.18 -9.36 26.97
C SER A 58 1.72 -7.94 27.00
N VAL A 59 0.84 -6.95 27.21
CA VAL A 59 1.23 -5.56 27.43
C VAL A 59 0.77 -5.13 28.81
N THR A 60 1.68 -4.59 29.61
CA THR A 60 1.31 -3.86 30.84
C THR A 60 1.47 -2.38 30.59
N VAL A 61 0.39 -1.62 30.80
CA VAL A 61 0.39 -0.16 30.74
C VAL A 61 0.51 0.40 32.15
N HIS A 62 1.43 1.33 32.35
CA HIS A 62 1.71 1.94 33.65
C HIS A 62 1.57 3.46 33.59
N ASP A 63 0.91 4.03 34.60
CA ASP A 63 0.93 5.47 34.87
C ASP A 63 0.51 5.74 36.32
N GLN A 64 1.21 6.64 37.00
CA GLN A 64 0.89 7.06 38.37
C GLN A 64 -0.02 8.30 38.44
N HIS A 65 -0.29 8.94 37.30
CA HIS A 65 -0.99 10.23 37.27
C HIS A 65 -2.40 10.11 36.68
N ASP A 66 -3.24 11.04 37.12
CA ASP A 66 -4.59 11.22 36.61
C ASP A 66 -4.61 12.04 35.32
N ALA A 67 -5.57 11.73 34.45
CA ALA A 67 -5.80 12.42 33.18
C ALA A 67 -6.06 13.92 33.40
N GLN A 68 -5.36 14.74 32.62
CA GLN A 68 -5.52 16.19 32.57
C GLN A 68 -6.10 16.64 31.23
N TRP A 69 -6.64 17.87 31.16
CA TRP A 69 -7.18 18.45 29.92
C TRP A 69 -6.18 18.42 28.74
N SER A 70 -4.91 18.75 29.00
CA SER A 70 -3.86 18.74 27.98
C SER A 70 -3.52 17.34 27.47
N ASP A 71 -3.90 16.27 28.17
CA ASP A 71 -3.65 14.90 27.74
C ASP A 71 -4.59 14.52 26.57
N LEU A 72 -5.79 15.11 26.52
CA LEU A 72 -6.78 14.87 25.45
C LEU A 72 -6.36 15.45 24.09
N SER A 73 -5.24 16.19 24.02
CA SER A 73 -4.70 16.73 22.76
C SER A 73 -4.08 15.64 21.88
N SER A 74 -3.70 14.50 22.47
CA SER A 74 -3.03 13.40 21.77
C SER A 74 -3.42 12.00 22.27
N GLN A 75 -4.05 11.87 23.44
CA GLN A 75 -4.54 10.60 23.97
C GLN A 75 -5.97 10.31 23.49
N PHE A 76 -6.09 9.48 22.45
CA PHE A 76 -7.35 9.19 21.73
C PHE A 76 -8.33 8.22 22.43
N TYR A 77 -7.99 7.71 23.60
CA TYR A 77 -8.86 6.90 24.47
C TYR A 77 -9.30 7.61 25.74
N LEU A 78 -8.79 8.83 26.02
CA LEU A 78 -9.33 9.66 27.10
C LEU A 78 -10.46 10.55 26.56
N THR A 79 -11.55 10.60 27.31
CA THR A 79 -12.65 11.54 27.08
C THR A 79 -12.65 12.63 28.15
N GLU A 80 -13.46 13.67 27.95
CA GLU A 80 -13.61 14.75 28.93
C GLU A 80 -14.12 14.25 30.30
N LYS A 81 -14.80 13.10 30.34
CA LYS A 81 -15.31 12.48 31.57
C LYS A 81 -14.22 11.77 32.37
N ASP A 82 -13.08 11.48 31.74
CA ASP A 82 -11.99 10.73 32.34
C ASP A 82 -10.97 11.63 33.03
N VAL A 83 -11.08 12.96 32.85
CA VAL A 83 -10.26 13.95 33.55
C VAL A 83 -10.37 13.76 35.06
N GLY A 84 -9.23 13.58 35.73
CA GLY A 84 -9.15 13.24 37.16
C GLY A 84 -9.19 11.74 37.49
N GLN A 85 -9.24 10.86 36.49
CA GLN A 85 -9.07 9.41 36.66
C GLN A 85 -7.68 8.95 36.18
N ASN A 86 -7.15 7.88 36.76
CA ASN A 86 -5.84 7.36 36.38
C ASN A 86 -5.78 6.95 34.89
N ARG A 87 -4.77 7.45 34.17
CA ARG A 87 -4.65 7.24 32.72
C ARG A 87 -4.49 5.78 32.32
N ALA A 88 -3.69 5.00 33.04
CA ALA A 88 -3.45 3.60 32.71
C ALA A 88 -4.71 2.74 32.91
N VAL A 89 -5.46 2.99 33.99
CA VAL A 89 -6.71 2.27 34.28
C VAL A 89 -7.77 2.52 33.21
N VAL A 90 -8.00 3.79 32.84
CA VAL A 90 -8.98 4.14 31.81
C VAL A 90 -8.59 3.56 30.44
N SER A 91 -7.31 3.68 30.07
CA SER A 91 -6.83 3.25 28.75
C SER A 91 -6.82 1.74 28.59
N GLN A 92 -6.64 0.98 29.67
CA GLN A 92 -6.50 -0.48 29.62
C GLN A 92 -7.71 -1.15 28.96
N HIS A 93 -8.93 -0.69 29.25
CA HIS A 93 -10.15 -1.28 28.68
C HIS A 93 -10.15 -1.16 27.15
N HIS A 94 -9.91 0.04 26.63
CA HIS A 94 -9.91 0.30 25.19
C HIS A 94 -8.76 -0.40 24.47
N LEU A 95 -7.58 -0.45 25.09
CA LEU A 95 -6.41 -1.14 24.55
C LEU A 95 -6.63 -2.66 24.48
N ALA A 96 -7.30 -3.26 25.47
CA ALA A 96 -7.60 -4.69 25.50
C ALA A 96 -8.55 -5.14 24.37
N GLU A 97 -9.39 -4.24 23.85
CA GLU A 97 -10.30 -4.53 22.73
C GLU A 97 -9.60 -4.62 21.37
N LEU A 98 -8.39 -4.07 21.25
CA LEU A 98 -7.66 -4.03 19.97
C LEU A 98 -7.26 -5.42 19.48
N ASN A 99 -6.89 -6.30 20.41
CA ASN A 99 -6.42 -7.64 20.08
C ASN A 99 -6.69 -8.63 21.21
N SER A 100 -7.67 -9.52 20.98
CA SER A 100 -8.06 -10.57 21.94
C SER A 100 -6.95 -11.56 22.29
N TYR A 101 -5.90 -11.65 21.48
CA TYR A 101 -4.75 -12.52 21.75
C TYR A 101 -3.74 -11.91 22.73
N VAL A 102 -3.81 -10.60 22.97
CA VAL A 102 -2.85 -9.86 23.80
C VAL A 102 -3.52 -9.37 25.09
N PRO A 103 -3.30 -10.02 26.24
CA PRO A 103 -3.79 -9.50 27.51
C PRO A 103 -3.13 -8.15 27.82
N VAL A 104 -3.96 -7.17 28.18
CA VAL A 104 -3.52 -5.83 28.58
C VAL A 104 -3.81 -5.63 30.07
N LEU A 105 -2.78 -5.29 30.85
CA LEU A 105 -2.88 -5.06 32.30
C LEU A 105 -2.58 -3.59 32.63
N ALA A 106 -3.24 -3.05 33.64
CA ALA A 106 -2.92 -1.73 34.19
C ALA A 106 -2.10 -1.86 35.48
N TYR A 107 -1.10 -1.00 35.65
CA TYR A 107 -0.29 -0.90 36.87
C TYR A 107 -0.16 0.56 37.29
N THR A 108 -0.32 0.85 38.58
CA THR A 108 -0.39 2.22 39.13
C THR A 108 0.62 2.50 40.25
N GLU A 109 1.33 1.46 40.70
CA GLU A 109 2.35 1.57 41.74
C GLU A 109 3.72 1.92 41.14
N GLY A 110 4.70 2.27 41.97
CA GLY A 110 6.06 2.56 41.52
C GLY A 110 6.74 1.35 40.85
N LEU A 111 7.62 1.63 39.88
CA LEU A 111 8.35 0.61 39.13
C LEU A 111 9.53 0.04 39.94
N SER A 112 9.28 -1.07 40.63
CA SER A 112 10.33 -1.80 41.36
C SER A 112 11.16 -2.70 40.44
N GLU A 113 12.42 -2.94 40.79
CA GLU A 113 13.32 -3.87 40.07
C GLU A 113 12.73 -5.28 39.94
N SER A 114 12.05 -5.77 41.00
CA SER A 114 11.38 -7.07 40.97
C SER A 114 10.23 -7.12 39.96
N PHE A 115 9.51 -6.02 39.79
CA PHE A 115 8.44 -5.92 38.80
C PHE A 115 9.00 -5.82 37.38
N LEU A 116 10.06 -5.04 37.17
CA LEU A 116 10.72 -4.88 35.87
C LEU A 116 11.29 -6.21 35.34
N SER A 117 11.71 -7.10 36.23
CA SER A 117 12.28 -8.41 35.89
C SER A 117 11.32 -9.35 35.13
N ASP A 118 10.01 -9.08 35.16
CA ASP A 118 9.00 -9.90 34.48
C ASP A 118 8.88 -9.60 32.97
N PHE A 119 9.51 -8.53 32.49
CA PHE A 119 9.39 -8.04 31.11
C PHE A 119 10.63 -8.34 30.27
N GLN A 120 10.42 -8.55 28.97
CA GLN A 120 11.51 -8.66 27.98
C GLN A 120 11.84 -7.30 27.36
N VAL A 121 10.84 -6.42 27.26
CA VAL A 121 11.01 -5.06 26.74
C VAL A 121 10.32 -4.07 27.68
N VAL A 122 11.05 -3.03 28.07
CA VAL A 122 10.55 -1.93 28.90
C VAL A 122 10.60 -0.63 28.08
N VAL A 123 9.44 0.01 27.93
CA VAL A 123 9.32 1.32 27.31
C VAL A 123 9.04 2.37 28.38
N LEU A 124 9.84 3.42 28.42
CA LEU A 124 9.58 4.61 29.23
C LEU A 124 9.19 5.79 28.34
N THR A 125 8.15 6.49 28.75
CA THR A 125 7.74 7.77 28.18
C THR A 125 7.46 8.77 29.28
N ASN A 126 7.75 10.04 29.03
CA ASN A 126 7.38 11.18 29.86
C ASN A 126 7.82 11.07 31.34
N SER A 127 8.91 10.36 31.64
CA SER A 127 9.44 10.16 33.00
C SER A 127 10.55 11.15 33.37
N PRO A 128 10.78 11.43 34.66
CA PRO A 128 11.92 12.23 35.12
C PRO A 128 13.26 11.54 34.85
N LEU A 129 14.32 12.32 34.64
CA LEU A 129 15.66 11.81 34.33
C LEU A 129 16.20 10.81 35.35
N GLU A 130 15.96 11.02 36.64
CA GLU A 130 16.42 10.09 37.69
C GLU A 130 15.80 8.69 37.53
N GLU A 131 14.51 8.62 37.24
CA GLU A 131 13.81 7.38 36.97
C GLU A 131 14.30 6.73 35.66
N GLN A 132 14.49 7.53 34.60
CA GLN A 132 15.05 7.03 33.32
C GLN A 132 16.41 6.36 33.54
N LEU A 133 17.32 7.01 34.26
CA LEU A 133 18.65 6.48 34.53
C LEU A 133 18.56 5.20 35.37
N GLN A 134 17.82 5.21 36.48
CA GLN A 134 17.69 4.05 37.37
C GLN A 134 17.14 2.83 36.63
N ILE A 135 16.05 2.99 35.87
CA ILE A 135 15.41 1.88 35.16
C ILE A 135 16.30 1.41 34.00
N SER A 136 16.93 2.33 33.26
CA SER A 136 17.84 1.95 32.17
C SER A 136 19.05 1.16 32.66
N ASP A 137 19.65 1.56 33.80
CA ASP A 137 20.80 0.87 34.39
C ASP A 137 20.40 -0.56 34.79
N PHE A 138 19.22 -0.72 35.40
CA PHE A 138 18.69 -2.02 35.77
C PHE A 138 18.41 -2.90 34.55
N CYS A 139 17.76 -2.35 33.52
CA CYS A 139 17.45 -3.09 32.30
C CYS A 139 18.72 -3.56 31.58
N HIS A 140 19.70 -2.66 31.41
CA HIS A 140 20.98 -2.96 30.77
C HIS A 140 21.73 -4.08 31.51
N ALA A 141 21.80 -4.00 32.85
CA ALA A 141 22.48 -5.00 33.67
C ALA A 141 21.82 -6.39 33.67
N ASN A 142 20.51 -6.46 33.37
CA ASN A 142 19.72 -7.70 33.40
C ASN A 142 19.32 -8.21 32.01
N ASN A 143 19.88 -7.67 30.93
CA ASN A 143 19.54 -8.02 29.54
C ASN A 143 18.05 -7.84 29.21
N ILE A 144 17.42 -6.80 29.77
CA ILE A 144 16.06 -6.39 29.40
C ILE A 144 16.19 -5.29 28.36
N CYS A 145 15.55 -5.45 27.21
CA CYS A 145 15.59 -4.42 26.17
C CYS A 145 14.87 -3.16 26.64
N PHE A 146 15.54 -2.01 26.52
CA PHE A 146 15.04 -0.72 26.99
C PHE A 146 14.80 0.24 25.82
N VAL A 147 13.65 0.89 25.82
CA VAL A 147 13.28 1.93 24.86
C VAL A 147 12.82 3.16 25.64
N LEU A 148 13.41 4.33 25.37
CA LEU A 148 12.98 5.61 25.91
C LEU A 148 12.46 6.47 24.77
N ALA A 149 11.24 7.01 24.90
CA ALA A 149 10.67 7.91 23.92
C ALA A 149 10.00 9.11 24.60
N ASP A 150 10.26 10.32 24.11
CA ASP A 150 9.59 11.53 24.60
C ASP A 150 9.20 12.44 23.43
N THR A 151 8.07 13.12 23.59
CA THR A 151 7.60 14.18 22.70
C THR A 151 7.38 15.48 23.49
N LYS A 152 7.79 16.60 22.89
CA LYS A 152 7.73 17.95 23.46
C LYS A 152 7.39 18.95 22.35
N GLY A 153 6.11 19.29 22.24
CA GLY A 153 5.60 20.10 21.13
C GLY A 153 5.95 19.48 19.78
N LEU A 154 6.71 20.21 18.97
CA LEU A 154 7.16 19.80 17.63
C LEU A 154 8.46 18.98 17.62
N ALA A 155 9.03 18.65 18.78
CA ALA A 155 10.24 17.84 18.90
C ALA A 155 9.96 16.46 19.52
N GLY A 156 10.76 15.47 19.14
CA GLY A 156 10.74 14.13 19.70
C GLY A 156 12.14 13.55 19.84
N GLN A 157 12.30 12.65 20.82
CA GLN A 157 13.49 11.83 20.99
C GLN A 157 13.11 10.36 21.16
N LEU A 158 14.01 9.48 20.72
CA LEU A 158 13.94 8.04 20.91
C LEU A 158 15.34 7.52 21.20
N PHE A 159 15.46 6.64 22.18
CA PHE A 159 16.68 5.93 22.54
C PHE A 159 16.41 4.43 22.68
N CYS A 160 17.33 3.61 22.19
CA CYS A 160 17.28 2.15 22.30
C CYS A 160 18.56 1.60 22.92
N ASP A 161 18.38 0.71 23.90
CA ASP A 161 19.44 -0.07 24.54
C ASP A 161 18.99 -1.52 24.67
N PHE A 162 19.50 -2.38 23.79
CA PHE A 162 19.17 -3.81 23.77
C PHE A 162 20.28 -4.68 24.39
N GLY A 163 21.19 -4.06 25.16
CA GLY A 163 22.31 -4.72 25.83
C GLY A 163 23.53 -4.98 24.94
N GLU A 164 24.56 -5.60 25.51
CA GLU A 164 25.86 -5.81 24.84
C GLU A 164 25.85 -6.96 23.82
N HIS A 165 24.83 -7.83 23.87
CA HIS A 165 24.79 -9.10 23.14
C HIS A 165 23.46 -9.36 22.42
N PHE A 166 22.87 -8.31 21.83
CA PHE A 166 21.64 -8.46 21.06
C PHE A 166 21.88 -9.17 19.73
N VAL A 167 21.00 -10.10 19.32
CA VAL A 167 21.13 -10.84 18.06
C VAL A 167 20.04 -10.41 17.08
N VAL A 168 20.47 -9.91 15.92
CA VAL A 168 19.62 -9.64 14.75
C VAL A 168 19.72 -10.83 13.82
N TYR A 169 18.63 -11.58 13.66
CA TYR A 169 18.57 -12.78 12.82
C TYR A 169 18.41 -12.45 11.35
N ASP A 170 17.69 -11.37 11.04
CA ASP A 170 17.48 -10.88 9.69
C ASP A 170 17.37 -9.36 9.73
N ALA A 171 18.35 -8.67 9.13
CA ALA A 171 18.54 -7.24 9.27
C ALA A 171 17.66 -6.38 8.32
N SER A 172 17.10 -6.96 7.26
CA SER A 172 16.33 -6.23 6.25
C SER A 172 15.03 -6.93 5.85
N GLU A 173 14.15 -6.20 5.16
CA GLU A 173 12.93 -6.76 4.58
C GLU A 173 13.14 -7.53 3.28
N ASP A 174 14.26 -7.30 2.60
CA ASP A 174 14.46 -7.84 1.25
C ASP A 174 14.50 -9.37 1.28
N GLU A 175 13.87 -10.00 0.32
CA GLU A 175 13.95 -11.45 0.18
C GLU A 175 15.38 -11.83 -0.22
N PRO A 176 15.92 -12.97 0.28
CA PRO A 176 17.24 -13.40 -0.13
C PRO A 176 17.32 -13.54 -1.65
N VAL A 177 18.29 -12.87 -2.27
CA VAL A 177 18.48 -12.89 -3.72
C VAL A 177 18.68 -14.33 -4.18
N SER A 178 18.00 -14.72 -5.27
CA SER A 178 18.13 -16.05 -5.85
C SER A 178 18.25 -15.95 -7.37
N ALA A 179 19.07 -16.81 -7.99
CA ALA A 179 19.21 -16.84 -9.44
C ALA A 179 19.35 -18.28 -9.95
N VAL A 180 18.90 -18.52 -11.18
CA VAL A 180 19.10 -19.79 -11.88
C VAL A 180 20.54 -19.87 -12.41
N ILE A 181 21.16 -21.04 -12.25
CA ILE A 181 22.52 -21.29 -12.69
C ILE A 181 22.50 -21.74 -14.15
N GLN A 182 23.30 -21.09 -15.00
CA GLN A 182 23.51 -21.50 -16.38
C GLN A 182 24.67 -22.50 -16.48
N HIS A 183 25.82 -22.18 -15.85
CA HIS A 183 27.02 -22.98 -15.94
C HIS A 183 27.93 -22.81 -14.71
N ILE A 184 28.71 -23.84 -14.36
CA ILE A 184 29.76 -23.78 -13.34
C ILE A 184 31.05 -24.42 -13.89
N THR A 185 32.16 -23.69 -13.87
CA THR A 185 33.47 -24.25 -14.26
C THR A 185 34.09 -25.07 -13.13
N GLN A 186 34.86 -26.11 -13.47
CA GLN A 186 35.76 -26.76 -12.52
C GLN A 186 37.06 -25.96 -12.46
N GLY A 187 37.29 -25.27 -11.35
CA GLY A 187 38.45 -24.40 -11.19
C GLY A 187 38.66 -23.93 -9.76
N ASN A 188 39.76 -23.19 -9.57
CA ASN A 188 40.06 -22.49 -8.32
C ASN A 188 40.53 -21.05 -8.65
N PRO A 189 39.63 -20.06 -8.61
CA PRO A 189 38.21 -20.17 -8.25
C PRO A 189 37.36 -20.82 -9.35
N GLY A 190 36.28 -21.48 -8.95
CA GLY A 190 35.20 -21.90 -9.84
C GLY A 190 34.35 -20.70 -10.23
N MET A 191 34.05 -20.60 -11.52
CA MET A 191 33.25 -19.53 -12.11
C MET A 191 31.83 -20.02 -12.33
N LEU A 192 30.88 -19.37 -11.70
CA LEU A 192 29.46 -19.57 -11.91
C LEU A 192 28.93 -18.50 -12.86
N THR A 193 28.16 -18.93 -13.86
CA THR A 193 27.41 -18.06 -14.75
C THR A 193 25.92 -18.19 -14.43
N VAL A 194 25.25 -17.09 -14.13
CA VAL A 194 23.80 -17.06 -13.93
C VAL A 194 23.06 -17.00 -15.26
N ALA A 195 21.87 -17.60 -15.32
CA ALA A 195 20.99 -17.47 -16.48
C ALA A 195 20.36 -16.07 -16.51
N CYS A 196 20.24 -15.48 -17.71
CA CYS A 196 19.53 -14.21 -17.91
C CYS A 196 18.02 -14.49 -17.95
N GLU A 197 17.24 -13.81 -17.10
CA GLU A 197 15.79 -14.03 -16.96
C GLU A 197 14.96 -13.13 -17.92
N ASP A 198 15.60 -12.13 -18.56
CA ASP A 198 14.93 -10.96 -19.14
C ASP A 198 15.41 -10.65 -20.57
N GLU A 199 14.50 -10.26 -21.48
CA GLU A 199 14.86 -9.63 -22.76
C GLU A 199 15.55 -8.25 -22.58
N GLN A 200 15.54 -7.71 -21.35
CA GLN A 200 16.08 -6.41 -20.96
C GLN A 200 17.55 -6.47 -20.49
N GLY A 201 18.12 -7.67 -20.29
CA GLY A 201 19.54 -7.85 -19.95
C GLY A 201 19.95 -7.35 -18.56
N GLN A 202 19.07 -7.46 -17.54
CA GLN A 202 19.50 -7.28 -16.15
C GLN A 202 20.25 -8.53 -15.66
N GLY A 203 21.39 -8.30 -15.00
CA GLY A 203 22.22 -9.36 -14.41
C GLY A 203 21.70 -9.84 -13.06
N HIS A 204 22.51 -10.64 -12.34
CA HIS A 204 22.17 -11.00 -10.97
C HIS A 204 22.21 -9.78 -10.03
N GLN A 205 21.51 -9.88 -8.90
CA GLN A 205 21.47 -8.83 -7.86
C GLN A 205 22.38 -9.11 -6.66
N PHE A 206 23.23 -10.14 -6.72
CA PHE A 206 24.21 -10.41 -5.66
C PHE A 206 25.26 -9.30 -5.54
N GLU A 207 25.71 -9.06 -4.30
CA GLU A 207 26.79 -8.14 -3.96
C GLU A 207 28.07 -8.88 -3.54
N ASP A 208 29.20 -8.18 -3.63
CA ASP A 208 30.49 -8.70 -3.22
C ASP A 208 30.53 -9.07 -1.73
N GLY A 209 30.92 -10.31 -1.42
CA GLY A 209 30.97 -10.81 -0.05
C GLY A 209 29.66 -11.43 0.46
N ASP A 210 28.61 -11.46 -0.36
CA ASP A 210 27.38 -12.18 -0.06
C ASP A 210 27.66 -13.65 0.27
N TRP A 211 26.87 -14.21 1.17
CA TRP A 211 26.91 -15.63 1.49
C TRP A 211 25.79 -16.34 0.74
N VAL A 212 26.08 -17.49 0.13
CA VAL A 212 25.12 -18.21 -0.71
C VAL A 212 25.11 -19.71 -0.45
N THR A 213 24.01 -20.34 -0.82
CA THR A 213 23.84 -21.81 -0.87
C THR A 213 23.38 -22.22 -2.26
N PHE A 214 23.55 -23.51 -2.58
CA PHE A 214 23.22 -24.09 -3.88
C PHE A 214 22.20 -25.21 -3.71
N LYS A 215 21.26 -25.32 -4.65
CA LYS A 215 20.32 -26.44 -4.74
C LYS A 215 20.15 -26.85 -6.20
N GLU A 216 19.74 -28.10 -6.43
CA GLU A 216 19.40 -28.62 -7.76
C GLU A 216 20.55 -28.62 -8.79
N VAL A 217 21.81 -28.51 -8.35
CA VAL A 217 22.97 -28.57 -9.26
C VAL A 217 23.19 -30.03 -9.68
N GLU A 218 22.98 -30.33 -10.96
CA GLU A 218 23.23 -31.66 -11.51
C GLU A 218 24.66 -31.77 -12.07
N GLY A 219 25.27 -32.94 -11.89
CA GLY A 219 26.67 -33.18 -12.26
C GLY A 219 27.66 -32.76 -11.18
N MET A 220 27.50 -31.58 -10.58
CA MET A 220 28.35 -31.04 -9.50
C MET A 220 27.59 -31.07 -8.15
N THR A 221 27.13 -32.25 -7.74
CA THR A 221 26.19 -32.43 -6.62
C THR A 221 26.76 -32.08 -5.24
N GLU A 222 28.08 -32.02 -5.13
CA GLU A 222 28.81 -31.63 -3.91
C GLU A 222 28.37 -30.24 -3.44
N LEU A 223 28.12 -29.31 -4.38
CA LEU A 223 27.65 -27.95 -4.08
C LEU A 223 26.30 -27.92 -3.34
N ASN A 224 25.40 -28.87 -3.61
CA ASN A 224 24.05 -28.86 -3.05
C ASN A 224 24.00 -29.08 -1.52
N ASN A 225 25.07 -29.64 -0.94
CA ASN A 225 25.14 -30.00 0.47
C ASN A 225 26.21 -29.20 1.24
N LEU A 226 26.80 -28.16 0.62
CA LEU A 226 27.76 -27.31 1.30
C LEU A 226 27.06 -26.32 2.24
N GLU A 227 27.74 -26.04 3.35
CA GLU A 227 27.42 -24.88 4.19
C GLU A 227 27.53 -23.58 3.38
N PRO A 228 26.79 -22.51 3.77
CA PRO A 228 26.83 -21.24 3.07
C PRO A 228 28.27 -20.76 2.88
N ARG A 229 28.56 -20.16 1.72
CA ARG A 229 29.91 -19.66 1.40
C ARG A 229 29.87 -18.28 0.77
N SER A 230 30.95 -17.51 0.94
CA SER A 230 31.07 -16.17 0.35
C SER A 230 31.31 -16.24 -1.17
N ILE A 231 30.75 -15.29 -1.91
CA ILE A 231 30.99 -15.11 -3.34
C ILE A 231 31.75 -13.81 -3.64
N HIS A 232 32.38 -13.76 -4.82
CA HIS A 232 32.94 -12.53 -5.40
C HIS A 232 32.31 -12.28 -6.78
N VAL A 233 31.75 -11.09 -6.96
CA VAL A 233 31.09 -10.62 -8.17
C VAL A 233 32.15 -10.17 -9.18
N THR A 234 32.20 -10.86 -10.32
CA THR A 234 33.19 -10.56 -11.38
C THR A 234 32.57 -9.86 -12.59
N GLY A 235 31.25 -9.83 -12.67
CA GLY A 235 30.50 -9.14 -13.71
C GLY A 235 29.00 -9.36 -13.52
N GLN A 236 28.17 -8.77 -14.38
CA GLN A 236 26.70 -8.82 -14.27
C GLN A 236 26.12 -10.24 -14.26
N TYR A 237 26.82 -11.21 -14.84
CA TYR A 237 26.36 -12.59 -14.96
C TYR A 237 27.32 -13.61 -14.36
N SER A 238 28.38 -13.18 -13.69
CA SER A 238 29.50 -14.07 -13.35
C SER A 238 29.97 -13.88 -11.92
N LEU A 239 30.01 -15.00 -11.19
CA LEU A 239 30.37 -15.08 -9.78
C LEU A 239 31.52 -16.07 -9.58
N GLU A 240 32.48 -15.70 -8.75
CA GLU A 240 33.46 -16.63 -8.19
C GLU A 240 32.88 -17.28 -6.93
N ILE A 241 32.88 -18.61 -6.88
CA ILE A 241 32.26 -19.39 -5.79
C ILE A 241 33.27 -20.22 -4.99
N GLY A 242 34.57 -19.91 -5.11
CA GLY A 242 35.66 -20.64 -4.47
C GLY A 242 36.07 -21.93 -5.20
N ASP A 243 36.86 -22.79 -4.56
CA ASP A 243 37.38 -24.01 -5.18
C ASP A 243 36.25 -25.01 -5.53
N THR A 244 36.26 -25.44 -6.79
CA THR A 244 35.38 -26.47 -7.39
C THR A 244 36.19 -27.52 -8.16
N PHE A 245 37.52 -27.45 -8.14
CA PHE A 245 38.40 -28.29 -8.95
C PHE A 245 38.25 -29.79 -8.63
N SER A 246 38.00 -30.10 -7.35
CA SER A 246 37.82 -31.48 -6.87
C SER A 246 36.40 -32.01 -7.01
N PHE A 247 35.44 -31.18 -7.44
CA PHE A 247 34.05 -31.60 -7.59
C PHE A 247 33.80 -32.26 -8.93
N SER A 248 32.70 -33.00 -9.01
CA SER A 248 32.24 -33.60 -10.25
C SER A 248 31.88 -32.54 -11.31
N PRO A 249 32.06 -32.78 -12.63
CA PRO A 249 31.76 -31.79 -13.65
C PRO A 249 30.29 -31.38 -13.67
N TYR A 250 30.03 -30.08 -13.76
CA TYR A 250 28.68 -29.54 -13.92
C TYR A 250 28.01 -30.10 -15.18
N LYS A 251 26.71 -30.41 -15.09
CA LYS A 251 25.89 -30.87 -16.22
C LYS A 251 24.80 -29.87 -16.56
N SER A 252 23.96 -29.54 -15.59
CA SER A 252 22.72 -28.78 -15.81
C SER A 252 22.10 -28.33 -14.49
N GLY A 253 21.17 -27.37 -14.60
CA GLY A 253 20.33 -26.94 -13.49
C GLY A 253 21.09 -26.18 -12.41
N GLY A 254 20.42 -25.99 -11.28
CA GLY A 254 21.01 -25.31 -10.13
C GLY A 254 20.36 -23.96 -9.85
N ILE A 255 20.21 -23.67 -8.56
CA ILE A 255 19.76 -22.39 -8.03
C ILE A 255 20.79 -21.96 -7.00
N ILE A 256 21.25 -20.72 -7.10
CA ILE A 256 22.06 -20.04 -6.09
C ILE A 256 21.15 -19.12 -5.28
N THR A 257 21.22 -19.18 -3.95
CA THR A 257 20.37 -18.36 -3.06
C THR A 257 21.19 -17.75 -1.94
N GLN A 258 21.03 -16.44 -1.73
CA GLN A 258 21.67 -15.67 -0.66
C GLN A 258 21.24 -16.18 0.72
N VAL A 259 22.14 -16.07 1.69
CA VAL A 259 21.91 -16.42 3.10
C VAL A 259 22.28 -15.22 3.96
N LYS A 260 21.28 -14.67 4.65
CA LYS A 260 21.48 -13.58 5.61
C LYS A 260 22.09 -14.14 6.89
N LYS A 261 23.29 -13.67 7.25
CA LYS A 261 23.94 -14.06 8.51
C LYS A 261 23.40 -13.25 9.69
N PRO A 262 23.18 -13.88 10.85
CA PRO A 262 22.86 -13.14 12.07
C PRO A 262 23.96 -12.13 12.41
N GLN A 263 23.55 -10.93 12.82
CA GLN A 263 24.42 -9.86 13.31
C GLN A 263 24.27 -9.73 14.83
N GLN A 264 25.33 -9.28 15.50
CA GLN A 264 25.31 -9.12 16.96
C GLN A 264 25.75 -7.69 17.37
N PRO A 265 24.88 -6.68 17.19
CA PRO A 265 25.18 -5.32 17.64
C PRO A 265 25.29 -5.21 19.17
N SER A 266 26.13 -4.29 19.64
CA SER A 266 26.27 -3.92 21.05
C SER A 266 25.76 -2.50 21.28
N PHE A 267 25.02 -2.31 22.37
CA PHE A 267 24.45 -1.02 22.78
C PHE A 267 25.14 -0.53 24.05
N ASP A 268 25.27 0.79 24.20
CA ASP A 268 25.80 1.40 25.43
C ASP A 268 24.64 1.76 26.34
N SER A 269 24.86 1.70 27.65
CA SER A 269 23.88 2.21 28.62
C SER A 269 23.51 3.67 28.38
N LEU A 270 22.31 4.06 28.83
CA LEU A 270 21.81 5.43 28.74
C LEU A 270 22.81 6.46 29.32
N ARG A 271 23.42 6.15 30.47
CA ARG A 271 24.42 7.05 31.12
C ARG A 271 25.60 7.36 30.21
N VAL A 272 26.16 6.34 29.58
CA VAL A 272 27.29 6.50 28.66
C VAL A 272 26.83 7.29 27.44
N SER A 273 25.70 6.88 26.86
CA SER A 273 25.15 7.47 25.64
C SER A 273 24.72 8.92 25.81
N MET A 274 24.28 9.36 26.99
CA MET A 274 24.00 10.77 27.27
C MET A 274 25.23 11.67 27.20
N THR A 275 26.41 11.16 27.56
CA THR A 275 27.66 11.95 27.49
C THR A 275 28.38 11.81 26.15
N SER A 276 28.13 10.71 25.43
CA SER A 276 28.72 10.40 24.13
C SER A 276 27.64 9.83 23.19
N PRO A 277 26.73 10.67 22.67
CA PRO A 277 25.56 10.18 21.95
C PRO A 277 25.89 9.67 20.56
N LYS A 278 25.42 8.45 20.26
CA LYS A 278 25.45 7.87 18.90
C LYS A 278 24.21 8.30 18.13
N ILE A 279 24.32 9.42 17.40
CA ILE A 279 23.27 9.98 16.53
C ILE A 279 23.64 9.70 15.07
N LYS A 280 22.79 8.95 14.35
CA LYS A 280 22.95 8.69 12.92
C LYS A 280 21.89 9.45 12.13
N THR A 281 22.31 10.15 11.09
CA THR A 281 21.42 10.86 10.16
C THR A 281 21.96 10.74 8.73
N PRO A 282 21.10 10.50 7.73
CA PRO A 282 21.49 10.54 6.33
C PRO A 282 21.85 11.96 5.87
N ASP A 283 21.32 12.98 6.55
CA ASP A 283 21.62 14.38 6.31
C ASP A 283 22.72 14.88 7.25
N ALA A 284 23.95 14.93 6.74
CA ALA A 284 25.12 15.40 7.48
C ALA A 284 24.96 16.86 7.99
N GLY A 285 24.16 17.67 7.30
CA GLY A 285 23.86 19.05 7.72
C GLY A 285 23.02 19.15 9.00
N LYS A 286 22.35 18.05 9.40
CA LYS A 286 21.50 18.02 10.59
C LYS A 286 22.18 17.48 11.85
N VAL A 287 23.45 17.06 11.77
CA VAL A 287 24.17 16.51 12.94
C VAL A 287 24.22 17.52 14.09
N SER A 288 24.68 18.75 13.85
CA SER A 288 24.69 19.83 14.86
C SER A 288 23.30 20.14 15.43
N ARG A 289 22.27 20.07 14.59
CA ARG A 289 20.86 20.25 15.00
C ARG A 289 20.43 19.19 16.01
N TYR A 290 20.74 17.92 15.75
CA TYR A 290 20.37 16.81 16.63
C TYR A 290 21.19 16.77 17.91
N HIS A 291 22.47 17.14 17.87
CA HIS A 291 23.26 17.38 19.09
C HIS A 291 22.65 18.52 19.94
N THR A 292 22.17 19.58 19.30
CA THR A 292 21.48 20.67 20.01
C THR A 292 20.16 20.19 20.64
N LEU A 293 19.37 19.37 19.94
CA LEU A 293 18.15 18.78 20.51
C LEU A 293 18.46 17.85 21.69
N HIS A 294 19.51 17.02 21.59
CA HIS A 294 19.99 16.20 22.71
C HIS A 294 20.25 17.04 23.96
N MET A 295 20.98 18.15 23.82
CA MET A 295 21.22 19.09 24.91
C MET A 295 19.94 19.79 25.38
N ALA A 296 19.00 20.10 24.49
CA ALA A 296 17.73 20.75 24.85
C ALA A 296 16.82 19.83 25.70
N PHE A 297 16.71 18.55 25.34
CA PHE A 297 15.98 17.56 26.16
C PHE A 297 16.64 17.35 27.52
N TRP A 298 17.98 17.28 27.58
CA TRP A 298 18.67 17.19 28.88
C TRP A 298 18.49 18.46 29.70
N ALA A 299 18.64 19.63 29.11
CA ALA A 299 18.39 20.92 29.75
C ALA A 299 16.95 21.03 30.28
N LEU A 300 15.97 20.43 29.58
CA LEU A 300 14.58 20.39 30.04
C LEU A 300 14.43 19.64 31.37
N HIS A 301 15.12 18.51 31.53
CA HIS A 301 15.13 17.79 32.80
C HIS A 301 15.76 18.61 33.93
N LEU A 302 16.86 19.32 33.64
CA LEU A 302 17.49 20.23 34.60
C LEU A 302 16.56 21.38 34.98
N PHE A 303 15.89 21.98 33.99
CA PHE A 303 14.92 23.03 34.19
C PHE A 303 13.76 22.54 35.07
N GLN A 304 13.17 21.39 34.75
CA GLN A 304 12.06 20.83 35.51
C GLN A 304 12.47 20.50 36.95
N SER A 305 13.69 19.99 37.16
CA SER A 305 14.22 19.74 38.50
C SER A 305 14.38 21.04 39.30
N LYS A 306 14.87 22.11 38.67
CA LYS A 306 15.10 23.43 39.29
C LYS A 306 13.81 24.21 39.54
N MET A 307 12.93 24.29 38.55
CA MET A 307 11.75 25.15 38.52
C MET A 307 10.46 24.43 38.98
N LYS A 308 10.49 23.09 39.09
CA LYS A 308 9.34 22.24 39.44
C LYS A 308 8.14 22.36 38.49
N ARG A 309 8.39 22.77 37.25
CA ARG A 309 7.43 22.85 36.14
C ARG A 309 8.18 22.80 34.81
N LEU A 310 7.45 22.61 33.71
CA LEU A 310 7.98 22.83 32.36
C LEU A 310 8.07 24.34 32.04
N PRO A 311 8.89 24.76 31.06
CA PRO A 311 8.87 26.10 30.50
C PRO A 311 7.46 26.51 30.05
N ARG A 312 7.04 27.74 30.36
CA ARG A 312 5.73 28.24 29.92
C ARG A 312 5.74 28.49 28.41
N PRO A 313 4.61 28.24 27.71
CA PRO A 313 4.50 28.52 26.29
C PRO A 313 4.91 29.96 25.95
N ARG A 314 5.82 30.12 24.99
CA ARG A 314 6.33 31.43 24.51
C ARG A 314 6.96 32.35 25.56
N ASP A 315 7.27 31.88 26.77
CA ASP A 315 7.90 32.71 27.80
C ASP A 315 9.39 32.92 27.55
N GLN A 316 9.78 34.18 27.40
CA GLN A 316 11.15 34.59 27.08
C GLN A 316 12.14 34.24 28.21
N ALA A 317 11.76 34.43 29.48
CA ALA A 317 12.65 34.21 30.61
C ALA A 317 12.98 32.72 30.80
N ASP A 318 11.98 31.86 30.66
CA ASP A 318 12.15 30.41 30.70
C ASP A 318 13.01 29.92 29.52
N ALA A 319 12.83 30.50 28.33
CA ALA A 319 13.65 30.17 27.15
C ALA A 319 15.12 30.56 27.33
N GLU A 320 15.39 31.75 27.88
CA GLU A 320 16.75 32.18 28.22
C GLU A 320 17.40 31.29 29.29
N GLU A 321 16.63 30.83 30.29
CA GLU A 321 17.11 29.89 31.29
C GLU A 321 17.42 28.51 30.69
N MET A 322 16.58 28.03 29.77
CA MET A 322 16.84 26.79 29.02
C MET A 322 18.14 26.87 28.21
N VAL A 323 18.41 28.01 27.55
CA VAL A 323 19.68 28.23 26.83
C VAL A 323 20.87 28.17 27.79
N LYS A 324 20.79 28.84 28.95
CA LYS A 324 21.88 28.79 29.96
C LYS A 324 22.14 27.38 30.47
N LEU A 325 21.09 26.60 30.72
CA LEU A 325 21.21 25.21 31.15
C LEU A 325 21.84 24.36 30.05
N ALA A 326 21.42 24.51 28.79
CA ALA A 326 22.00 23.79 27.66
C ALA A 326 23.49 24.15 27.45
N GLN A 327 23.88 25.42 27.56
CA GLN A 327 25.27 25.86 27.48
C GLN A 327 26.16 25.27 28.58
N SER A 328 25.58 24.91 29.73
CA SER A 328 26.32 24.28 30.84
C SER A 328 26.64 22.81 30.59
N LEU A 329 26.00 22.18 29.59
CA LEU A 329 26.23 20.80 29.20
C LEU A 329 27.43 20.72 28.25
N ALA A 330 28.47 19.99 28.65
CA ALA A 330 29.64 19.75 27.80
C ALA A 330 29.49 18.43 27.02
N VAL A 331 28.61 18.42 26.00
CA VAL A 331 28.28 17.20 25.23
C VAL A 331 28.66 17.35 23.76
N GLY A 332 29.61 16.51 23.31
CA GLY A 332 30.06 16.47 21.92
C GLY A 332 30.88 17.69 21.47
N PRO A 333 31.42 17.66 20.24
CA PRO A 333 32.26 18.73 19.71
C PRO A 333 31.45 19.86 19.02
N GLU A 334 30.17 19.62 18.73
CA GLU A 334 29.34 20.53 17.92
C GLU A 334 28.89 21.76 18.73
N PRO A 335 28.87 22.97 18.13
CA PRO A 335 28.40 24.16 18.81
C PRO A 335 26.89 24.11 19.04
N LEU A 336 26.45 24.65 20.17
CA LEU A 336 25.03 24.79 20.52
C LEU A 336 24.35 25.83 19.61
N VAL A 337 23.22 25.47 19.01
CA VAL A 337 22.37 26.41 18.27
C VAL A 337 21.32 27.02 19.21
N GLU A 338 21.62 28.16 19.84
CA GLU A 338 20.78 28.77 20.89
C GLU A 338 19.33 29.02 20.45
N HIS A 339 19.12 29.54 19.23
CA HIS A 339 17.78 29.79 18.70
C HIS A 339 16.91 28.53 18.64
N LEU A 340 17.52 27.36 18.40
CA LEU A 340 16.80 26.09 18.39
C LEU A 340 16.36 25.69 19.81
N VAL A 341 17.21 25.94 20.82
CA VAL A 341 16.85 25.71 22.23
C VAL A 341 15.73 26.66 22.67
N GLN A 342 15.77 27.92 22.24
CA GLN A 342 14.68 28.88 22.50
C GLN A 342 13.37 28.41 21.86
N THR A 343 13.42 28.01 20.58
CA THR A 343 12.25 27.49 19.85
C THR A 343 11.69 26.24 20.54
N PHE A 344 12.56 25.34 21.00
CA PHE A 344 12.17 24.18 21.80
C PHE A 344 11.49 24.60 23.11
N ALA A 345 12.10 25.50 23.87
CA ALA A 345 11.55 25.96 25.15
C ALA A 345 10.14 26.56 24.99
N TYR A 346 9.93 27.35 23.93
CA TYR A 346 8.63 27.98 23.63
C TYR A 346 7.48 26.99 23.41
N GLY A 347 7.76 25.80 22.88
CA GLY A 347 6.74 24.81 22.54
C GLY A 347 6.79 23.52 23.36
N CYS A 348 7.77 23.32 24.24
CA CYS A 348 8.01 22.02 24.89
C CYS A 348 6.91 21.58 25.88
N SER A 349 6.06 22.50 26.33
CA SER A 349 4.85 22.18 27.11
C SER A 349 3.70 21.66 26.23
N GLY A 350 3.83 21.73 24.91
CA GLY A 350 2.85 21.22 23.98
C GLY A 350 2.83 19.70 23.85
N ASP A 351 1.68 19.19 23.45
CA ASP A 351 1.39 17.76 23.25
C ASP A 351 0.60 17.61 21.95
N LEU A 352 1.26 17.05 20.92
CA LEU A 352 0.74 17.01 19.55
C LEU A 352 0.50 15.56 19.11
N SER A 353 -0.73 15.25 18.71
CA SER A 353 -1.09 13.93 18.17
C SER A 353 -0.20 13.50 16.99
N PRO A 354 0.12 14.35 15.99
CA PRO A 354 0.96 13.93 14.86
C PRO A 354 2.40 13.53 15.25
N ILE A 355 2.98 14.22 16.24
CA ILE A 355 4.33 13.91 16.74
C ILE A 355 4.29 12.62 17.57
N SER A 356 3.27 12.45 18.41
CA SER A 356 3.03 11.20 19.15
C SER A 356 2.79 10.02 18.21
N ALA A 357 2.03 10.21 17.13
CA ALA A 357 1.81 9.22 16.07
C ALA A 357 3.13 8.78 15.42
N PHE A 358 3.96 9.74 14.99
CA PHE A 358 5.23 9.45 14.35
C PHE A 358 6.24 8.79 15.30
N ILE A 359 6.55 9.41 16.44
CA ILE A 359 7.55 8.88 17.38
C ILE A 359 7.05 7.59 18.03
N GLY A 360 5.77 7.52 18.36
CA GLY A 360 5.16 6.33 18.95
C GLY A 360 5.16 5.14 18.00
N ALA A 361 4.95 5.37 16.71
CA ALA A 361 5.07 4.33 15.68
C ALA A 361 6.52 3.81 15.53
N VAL A 362 7.50 4.71 15.48
CA VAL A 362 8.92 4.33 15.39
C VAL A 362 9.34 3.57 16.66
N ALA A 363 9.00 4.07 17.84
CA ALA A 363 9.28 3.40 19.11
C ALA A 363 8.62 2.02 19.21
N ALA A 364 7.36 1.89 18.79
CA ALA A 364 6.68 0.61 18.72
C ALA A 364 7.38 -0.35 17.76
N GLN A 365 7.85 0.11 16.60
CA GLN A 365 8.65 -0.72 15.71
C GLN A 365 9.94 -1.20 16.37
N GLU A 366 10.66 -0.33 17.09
CA GLU A 366 11.87 -0.72 17.84
C GLU A 366 11.56 -1.77 18.92
N VAL A 367 10.39 -1.71 19.57
CA VAL A 367 9.92 -2.78 20.47
C VAL A 367 9.72 -4.09 19.73
N LEU A 368 9.16 -4.07 18.51
CA LEU A 368 9.01 -5.30 17.71
C LEU A 368 10.37 -5.88 17.32
N LYS A 369 11.35 -5.03 17.01
CA LYS A 369 12.74 -5.45 16.75
C LYS A 369 13.34 -6.10 17.98
N ALA A 370 13.24 -5.44 19.14
CA ALA A 370 13.71 -5.97 20.43
C ALA A 370 13.08 -7.33 20.77
N ALA A 371 11.78 -7.51 20.52
CA ALA A 371 11.05 -8.73 20.85
C ALA A 371 11.31 -9.90 19.89
N SER A 372 11.85 -9.64 18.69
CA SER A 372 11.97 -10.66 17.62
C SER A 372 13.40 -10.90 17.13
N GLY A 373 14.29 -9.91 17.27
CA GLY A 373 15.57 -9.86 16.57
C GLY A 373 15.42 -9.75 15.03
N LYS A 374 14.26 -9.30 14.55
CA LYS A 374 14.00 -8.99 13.14
C LYS A 374 14.27 -7.50 12.91
N PHE A 375 14.89 -7.19 11.79
CA PHE A 375 15.32 -5.87 11.33
C PHE A 375 16.45 -5.23 12.12
N THR A 376 17.04 -4.18 11.54
CA THR A 376 18.16 -3.44 12.13
C THR A 376 17.64 -2.43 13.17
N PRO A 377 18.03 -2.56 14.45
CA PRO A 377 17.62 -1.59 15.47
C PRO A 377 18.23 -0.21 15.29
N LEU A 378 17.57 0.80 15.85
CA LEU A 378 18.15 2.11 16.08
C LEU A 378 19.36 1.99 17.02
N ASN A 379 20.53 2.48 16.59
CA ASN A 379 21.78 2.48 17.37
C ASN A 379 22.36 3.90 17.41
N GLN A 380 21.96 4.77 18.34
CA GLN A 380 21.09 4.52 19.52
C GLN A 380 20.05 5.60 19.74
N TRP A 381 20.38 6.85 19.41
CA TRP A 381 19.49 8.01 19.53
C TRP A 381 18.93 8.42 18.18
N LEU A 382 17.64 8.77 18.19
CA LEU A 382 16.95 9.45 17.11
C LEU A 382 16.35 10.74 17.68
N TYR A 383 16.63 11.84 17.00
CA TYR A 383 16.00 13.14 17.27
C TYR A 383 15.19 13.55 16.05
N PHE A 384 14.01 14.09 16.31
CA PHE A 384 13.11 14.59 15.28
C PHE A 384 12.59 15.95 15.69
N ASP A 385 12.41 16.81 14.70
CA ASP A 385 11.59 18.00 14.86
C ASP A 385 10.83 18.32 13.56
N ALA A 386 9.76 19.09 13.74
CA ALA A 386 8.95 19.64 12.66
C ALA A 386 8.68 21.13 12.88
N TYR A 387 9.72 21.90 13.26
CA TYR A 387 9.54 23.33 13.51
C TYR A 387 9.10 24.11 12.27
N GLU A 388 9.17 23.54 11.07
CA GLU A 388 8.57 24.13 9.86
C GLU A 388 7.03 24.12 9.86
N CYS A 389 6.39 23.51 10.86
CA CYS A 389 4.95 23.62 11.10
C CYS A 389 4.56 24.92 11.83
N LEU A 390 5.52 25.63 12.43
CA LEU A 390 5.28 26.97 12.99
C LEU A 390 5.00 27.97 11.86
N PRO A 391 4.27 29.07 12.13
CA PRO A 391 4.03 30.10 11.12
C PRO A 391 5.34 30.63 10.54
N GLU A 392 5.33 30.94 9.24
CA GLU A 392 6.46 31.53 8.51
C GLU A 392 6.98 32.82 9.20
N GLU A 393 8.27 33.13 9.02
CA GLU A 393 8.97 34.19 9.79
C GLU A 393 8.26 35.54 9.80
N ASP A 394 7.65 35.93 8.68
CA ASP A 394 6.86 37.16 8.51
C ASP A 394 5.58 37.20 9.37
N ARG A 395 5.18 36.04 9.91
CA ARG A 395 3.99 35.81 10.73
C ARG A 395 4.30 35.31 12.14
N THR A 396 5.57 35.20 12.52
CA THR A 396 5.98 34.72 13.86
C THR A 396 5.52 35.62 15.00
N ALA A 397 5.28 36.90 14.73
CA ALA A 397 4.70 37.85 15.68
C ALA A 397 3.25 37.50 16.09
N LEU A 398 2.60 36.55 15.41
CA LEU A 398 1.25 36.07 15.73
C LEU A 398 1.19 35.12 16.93
N LEU A 399 2.33 34.68 17.48
CA LEU A 399 2.35 33.75 18.62
C LEU A 399 2.94 34.40 19.86
N THR A 400 2.07 34.87 20.74
CA THR A 400 2.40 35.43 22.07
C THR A 400 2.14 34.42 23.19
N GLU A 401 2.58 34.75 24.42
CA GLU A 401 2.25 33.96 25.63
C GLU A 401 0.73 33.90 25.87
N GLU A 402 -0.01 34.98 25.56
CA GLU A 402 -1.47 35.05 25.71
C GLU A 402 -2.18 34.12 24.71
N ASP A 403 -1.75 34.11 23.45
CA ASP A 403 -2.35 33.26 22.40
C ASP A 403 -2.19 31.77 22.71
N CYS A 404 -1.09 31.41 23.39
CA CYS A 404 -0.70 30.03 23.71
C CYS A 404 -1.09 29.61 25.14
N ALA A 405 -1.82 30.46 25.87
CA ALA A 405 -2.27 30.16 27.22
C ALA A 405 -3.33 29.03 27.21
N PRO A 406 -3.35 28.15 28.23
CA PRO A 406 -4.34 27.07 28.31
C PRO A 406 -5.75 27.63 28.57
N HIS A 407 -6.76 27.04 27.93
CA HIS A 407 -8.16 27.45 28.03
C HIS A 407 -9.02 26.45 28.82
N GLY A 408 -8.44 25.38 29.36
CA GLY A 408 -9.21 24.28 29.95
C GLY A 408 -9.93 23.48 28.86
N SER A 409 -9.28 23.34 27.71
CA SER A 409 -9.81 22.68 26.52
C SER A 409 -9.01 21.41 26.23
N ARG A 410 -9.65 20.44 25.58
CA ARG A 410 -8.97 19.24 25.06
C ARG A 410 -7.82 19.56 24.09
N TYR A 411 -7.79 20.77 23.53
CA TYR A 411 -6.75 21.24 22.61
C TYR A 411 -5.62 22.02 23.29
N ASP A 412 -5.58 22.11 24.62
CA ASP A 412 -4.58 22.93 25.34
C ASP A 412 -3.13 22.53 25.01
N GLY A 413 -2.85 21.24 24.79
CA GLY A 413 -1.53 20.77 24.36
C GLY A 413 -1.14 21.25 22.97
N GLN A 414 -2.11 21.47 22.09
CA GLN A 414 -1.89 21.99 20.73
C GLN A 414 -1.86 23.53 20.70
N ILE A 415 -2.73 24.18 21.47
CA ILE A 415 -2.77 25.64 21.65
C ILE A 415 -1.45 26.15 22.22
N ALA A 416 -0.81 25.41 23.13
CA ALA A 416 0.51 25.73 23.67
C ALA A 416 1.61 25.85 22.59
N VAL A 417 1.39 25.35 21.38
CA VAL A 417 2.35 25.43 20.25
C VAL A 417 1.90 26.42 19.19
N PHE A 418 0.62 26.37 18.80
CA PHE A 418 0.10 27.10 17.63
C PHE A 418 -0.88 28.24 17.95
N GLY A 419 -1.26 28.39 19.22
CA GLY A 419 -2.23 29.39 19.67
C GLY A 419 -3.68 29.06 19.38
N ALA A 420 -4.59 29.74 20.08
CA ALA A 420 -6.04 29.50 19.99
C ALA A 420 -6.63 29.86 18.61
N ASP A 421 -6.12 30.90 17.96
CA ASP A 421 -6.57 31.33 16.63
C ASP A 421 -6.33 30.24 15.57
N PHE A 422 -5.18 29.57 15.63
CA PHE A 422 -4.89 28.46 14.73
C PHE A 422 -5.82 27.28 14.98
N GLN A 423 -6.13 26.98 16.25
CA GLN A 423 -7.10 25.94 16.62
C GLN A 423 -8.49 26.24 16.04
N GLU A 424 -8.92 27.50 16.03
CA GLU A 424 -10.20 27.89 15.43
C GLU A 424 -10.18 27.71 13.90
N ARG A 425 -9.05 28.01 13.23
CA ARG A 425 -8.89 27.79 11.78
C ARG A 425 -8.98 26.31 11.43
N LEU A 426 -8.37 25.42 12.21
CA LEU A 426 -8.49 23.97 12.08
C LEU A 426 -9.96 23.51 12.16
N GLY A 427 -10.69 24.05 13.13
CA GLY A 427 -12.11 23.72 13.33
C GLY A 427 -13.00 24.10 12.14
N LYS A 428 -12.61 25.07 11.31
CA LYS A 428 -13.39 25.55 10.15
C LYS A 428 -13.08 24.83 8.84
N GLN A 429 -12.07 23.96 8.83
CA GLN A 429 -11.62 23.31 7.60
C GLN A 429 -12.66 22.32 7.03
N LYS A 430 -12.68 22.20 5.70
CA LYS A 430 -13.46 21.22 4.94
C LYS A 430 -12.56 20.29 4.17
N TYR A 431 -12.45 19.04 4.60
CA TYR A 431 -11.54 18.06 4.02
C TYR A 431 -12.28 16.87 3.43
N PHE A 432 -11.79 16.40 2.29
CA PHE A 432 -12.22 15.13 1.69
C PHE A 432 -11.16 14.06 1.92
N VAL A 433 -11.56 12.94 2.54
CA VAL A 433 -10.72 11.78 2.82
C VAL A 433 -11.15 10.64 1.92
N VAL A 434 -10.24 10.23 1.03
CA VAL A 434 -10.51 9.17 0.07
C VAL A 434 -9.86 7.87 0.55
N GLY A 435 -10.68 6.96 1.08
CA GLY A 435 -10.26 5.71 1.71
C GLY A 435 -10.36 5.76 3.24
N ALA A 436 -10.92 4.71 3.83
CA ALA A 436 -11.09 4.46 5.26
C ALA A 436 -10.34 3.19 5.71
N GLY A 437 -9.34 2.75 4.93
CA GLY A 437 -8.43 1.65 5.27
C GLY A 437 -7.41 2.01 6.36
N ALA A 438 -6.22 1.40 6.32
CA ALA A 438 -5.20 1.55 7.37
C ALA A 438 -4.79 3.02 7.58
N ILE A 439 -4.35 3.69 6.50
CA ILE A 439 -3.99 5.11 6.55
C ILE A 439 -5.20 5.97 6.92
N GLY A 440 -6.38 5.64 6.37
CA GLY A 440 -7.62 6.38 6.63
C GLY A 440 -7.98 6.39 8.11
N CYS A 441 -7.92 5.25 8.79
CA CYS A 441 -8.15 5.15 10.23
C CYS A 441 -7.19 6.04 11.04
N GLU A 442 -5.89 6.01 10.72
CA GLU A 442 -4.89 6.83 11.40
C GLU A 442 -5.04 8.33 11.12
N LEU A 443 -5.36 8.71 9.88
CA LEU A 443 -5.65 10.10 9.52
C LEU A 443 -6.88 10.61 10.27
N LEU A 444 -7.97 9.84 10.28
CA LEU A 444 -9.20 10.22 10.97
C LEU A 444 -9.01 10.34 12.48
N LYS A 445 -8.24 9.44 13.12
CA LYS A 445 -7.84 9.61 14.52
C LYS A 445 -7.08 10.91 14.72
N ASN A 446 -6.05 11.18 13.90
CA ASN A 446 -5.30 12.42 14.04
C ASN A 446 -6.18 13.65 13.81
N PHE A 447 -7.09 13.63 12.82
CA PHE A 447 -8.05 14.71 12.55
C PHE A 447 -8.98 14.97 13.74
N ALA A 448 -9.45 13.91 14.40
CA ALA A 448 -10.21 14.04 15.64
C ALA A 448 -9.39 14.68 16.76
N MET A 449 -8.13 14.27 16.94
CA MET A 449 -7.27 14.79 18.00
C MET A 449 -6.87 16.24 17.77
N ILE A 450 -6.49 16.61 16.55
CA ILE A 450 -6.10 17.99 16.21
C ILE A 450 -7.33 18.94 16.12
N GLY A 451 -8.55 18.40 16.10
CA GLY A 451 -9.79 19.18 16.01
C GLY A 451 -10.09 19.71 14.61
N LEU A 452 -9.63 19.01 13.56
CA LEU A 452 -9.97 19.35 12.18
C LEU A 452 -11.49 19.24 11.99
N ALA A 453 -12.11 20.27 11.40
CA ALA A 453 -13.55 20.33 11.18
C ALA A 453 -14.42 20.27 12.46
N ALA A 454 -13.84 20.42 13.66
CA ALA A 454 -14.58 20.37 14.92
C ALA A 454 -15.31 21.69 15.26
N GLY A 455 -15.16 22.71 14.43
CA GLY A 455 -15.77 24.03 14.58
C GLY A 455 -16.96 24.24 13.65
N LYS A 456 -17.66 25.35 13.84
CA LYS A 456 -18.82 25.70 13.02
C LYS A 456 -18.40 25.93 11.56
N GLY A 457 -19.01 25.20 10.64
CA GLY A 457 -18.78 25.33 9.19
C GLY A 457 -17.66 24.43 8.65
N GLY A 458 -16.92 23.74 9.53
CA GLY A 458 -16.00 22.68 9.13
C GLY A 458 -16.74 21.37 8.84
N ASN A 459 -16.18 20.55 7.97
CA ASN A 459 -16.71 19.23 7.65
C ASN A 459 -15.62 18.28 7.12
N ILE A 460 -15.59 17.03 7.58
CA ILE A 460 -14.84 15.96 6.93
C ILE A 460 -15.82 15.10 6.15
N THR A 461 -15.60 14.90 4.86
CA THR A 461 -16.28 13.84 4.11
C THR A 461 -15.29 12.69 3.95
N VAL A 462 -15.64 11.50 4.44
CA VAL A 462 -14.86 10.27 4.23
C VAL A 462 -15.65 9.33 3.33
N THR A 463 -15.00 8.79 2.29
CA THR A 463 -15.62 7.79 1.41
C THR A 463 -14.77 6.55 1.28
N ASP A 464 -15.40 5.39 1.34
CA ASP A 464 -14.79 4.08 1.09
C ASP A 464 -15.91 3.09 0.73
N MET A 465 -15.75 2.37 -0.38
CA MET A 465 -16.74 1.40 -0.87
C MET A 465 -16.61 0.02 -0.23
N ASP A 466 -15.52 -0.23 0.49
CA ASP A 466 -15.25 -1.54 1.06
C ASP A 466 -15.98 -1.77 2.39
N THR A 467 -16.22 -3.05 2.67
CA THR A 467 -16.61 -3.53 3.99
C THR A 467 -15.40 -3.96 4.82
N ILE A 468 -15.55 -4.04 6.13
CA ILE A 468 -14.50 -4.43 7.06
C ILE A 468 -14.29 -5.94 6.99
N GLU A 469 -13.06 -6.37 6.78
CA GLU A 469 -12.66 -7.78 6.82
C GLU A 469 -11.89 -8.12 8.11
N TYR A 470 -11.84 -9.40 8.48
CA TYR A 470 -11.09 -9.83 9.67
C TYR A 470 -9.59 -9.46 9.61
N SER A 471 -8.98 -9.58 8.43
CA SER A 471 -7.57 -9.22 8.17
C SER A 471 -7.26 -7.72 8.36
N ASN A 472 -8.30 -6.88 8.39
CA ASN A 472 -8.16 -5.44 8.51
C ASN A 472 -7.87 -5.01 9.96
N LEU A 473 -8.40 -5.76 10.94
CA LEU A 473 -8.36 -5.43 12.37
C LEU A 473 -6.93 -5.28 12.92
N ASN A 474 -5.95 -5.98 12.33
CA ASN A 474 -4.54 -5.88 12.73
C ASN A 474 -3.90 -4.49 12.48
N ARG A 475 -4.50 -3.63 11.64
CA ARG A 475 -3.94 -2.28 11.35
C ARG A 475 -4.97 -1.17 11.20
N GLN A 476 -6.26 -1.49 11.19
CA GLN A 476 -7.38 -0.55 11.10
C GLN A 476 -8.07 -0.47 12.47
N PHE A 477 -7.37 0.11 13.44
CA PHE A 477 -7.69 0.01 14.87
C PHE A 477 -9.00 0.68 15.29
N LEU A 478 -9.64 1.46 14.40
CA LEU A 478 -10.97 2.01 14.63
C LEU A 478 -12.07 0.93 14.57
N PHE A 479 -11.76 -0.24 14.00
CA PHE A 479 -12.69 -1.35 13.83
C PHE A 479 -12.53 -2.40 14.94
N ARG A 480 -13.59 -3.15 15.19
CA ARG A 480 -13.64 -4.29 16.13
C ARG A 480 -14.11 -5.55 15.40
N ALA A 481 -13.92 -6.70 16.03
CA ALA A 481 -14.36 -7.98 15.49
C ALA A 481 -15.87 -8.04 15.19
N GLN A 482 -16.68 -7.29 15.95
CA GLN A 482 -18.13 -7.18 15.73
C GLN A 482 -18.51 -6.32 14.52
N ASP A 483 -17.58 -5.52 13.99
CA ASP A 483 -17.83 -4.61 12.87
C ASP A 483 -17.54 -5.26 11.51
N VAL A 484 -17.08 -6.50 11.49
CA VAL A 484 -16.82 -7.25 10.24
C VAL A 484 -18.08 -7.28 9.38
N SER A 485 -17.90 -7.08 8.07
CA SER A 485 -18.95 -6.93 7.05
C SER A 485 -19.74 -5.61 7.09
N LEU A 486 -19.47 -4.70 8.03
CA LEU A 486 -19.98 -3.32 7.97
C LEU A 486 -19.10 -2.43 7.10
N LEU A 487 -19.63 -1.29 6.67
CA LEU A 487 -18.91 -0.32 5.81
C LEU A 487 -17.79 0.37 6.58
N LYS A 488 -16.58 0.42 5.99
CA LYS A 488 -15.40 1.02 6.64
C LYS A 488 -15.62 2.49 6.99
N SER A 489 -16.16 3.27 6.04
CA SER A 489 -16.35 4.72 6.21
C SER A 489 -17.34 5.06 7.33
N GLU A 490 -18.45 4.34 7.43
CA GLU A 490 -19.48 4.54 8.45
C GLU A 490 -18.95 4.22 9.86
N VAL A 491 -18.30 3.07 10.03
CA VAL A 491 -17.75 2.65 11.31
C VAL A 491 -16.60 3.57 11.73
N ALA A 492 -15.72 3.97 10.80
CA ALA A 492 -14.63 4.90 11.09
C ALA A 492 -15.15 6.27 11.53
N ALA A 493 -16.17 6.81 10.84
CA ALA A 493 -16.80 8.07 11.20
C ALA A 493 -17.50 8.00 12.57
N ALA A 494 -18.13 6.87 12.90
CA ALA A 494 -18.72 6.66 14.22
C ALA A 494 -17.63 6.58 15.31
N ALA A 495 -16.54 5.85 15.08
CA ALA A 495 -15.45 5.69 16.02
C ALA A 495 -14.77 7.03 16.36
N ILE A 496 -14.50 7.88 15.36
CA ILE A 496 -13.85 9.17 15.63
C ILE A 496 -14.76 10.19 16.33
N LYS A 497 -16.09 10.06 16.19
CA LYS A 497 -17.05 10.84 17.00
C LYS A 497 -17.02 10.46 18.47
N LEU A 498 -16.62 9.23 18.81
CA LEU A 498 -16.37 8.83 20.20
C LEU A 498 -15.08 9.45 20.73
N ILE A 499 -14.03 9.51 19.91
CA ILE A 499 -12.74 10.17 20.25
C ILE A 499 -12.94 11.68 20.43
N ASN A 500 -13.68 12.32 19.52
CA ASN A 500 -14.00 13.73 19.59
C ASN A 500 -15.47 14.03 19.21
N PRO A 501 -16.35 14.24 20.20
CA PRO A 501 -17.76 14.54 19.94
C PRO A 501 -18.01 15.83 19.14
N SER A 502 -17.04 16.75 19.09
CA SER A 502 -17.16 17.99 18.32
C SER A 502 -16.83 17.82 16.83
N ILE A 503 -16.22 16.70 16.42
CA ILE A 503 -15.81 16.50 15.03
C ILE A 503 -17.03 16.38 14.10
N ASN A 504 -17.06 17.18 13.02
CA ASN A 504 -18.06 17.07 11.98
C ASN A 504 -17.55 16.15 10.88
N VAL A 505 -18.16 14.97 10.77
CA VAL A 505 -17.83 13.98 9.74
C VAL A 505 -19.08 13.38 9.11
N THR A 506 -19.04 13.28 7.78
CA THR A 506 -20.01 12.62 6.89
C THR A 506 -19.32 11.40 6.27
N ALA A 507 -19.96 10.23 6.39
CA ALA A 507 -19.50 8.99 5.80
C ALA A 507 -20.27 8.71 4.51
N GLU A 508 -19.54 8.32 3.48
CA GLU A 508 -20.05 7.94 2.16
C GLU A 508 -19.45 6.59 1.74
N GLN A 509 -20.09 5.91 0.79
CA GLN A 509 -19.69 4.56 0.33
C GLN A 509 -19.35 4.51 -1.16
N ASN A 510 -19.10 5.67 -1.76
CA ASN A 510 -18.97 5.79 -3.21
C ASN A 510 -17.50 5.58 -3.63
N GLN A 511 -17.27 4.72 -4.62
CA GLN A 511 -15.94 4.53 -5.21
C GLN A 511 -15.56 5.76 -6.03
N VAL A 512 -14.54 6.51 -5.59
CA VAL A 512 -14.14 7.74 -6.27
C VAL A 512 -13.58 7.44 -7.66
N GLY A 513 -14.21 8.03 -8.67
CA GLY A 513 -13.90 7.85 -10.08
C GLY A 513 -14.92 8.56 -10.98
N PRO A 514 -14.75 8.51 -12.31
CA PRO A 514 -15.61 9.20 -13.27
C PRO A 514 -17.11 8.93 -13.08
N ASP A 515 -17.48 7.69 -12.73
CA ASP A 515 -18.87 7.26 -12.56
C ASP A 515 -19.57 7.88 -11.33
N THR A 516 -18.81 8.54 -10.44
CA THR A 516 -19.33 9.14 -9.19
C THR A 516 -19.21 10.66 -9.16
N GLU A 517 -18.93 11.31 -10.29
CA GLU A 517 -18.88 12.78 -10.40
C GLU A 517 -20.24 13.44 -10.12
N CYS A 518 -21.35 12.69 -10.14
CA CYS A 518 -22.64 13.18 -9.67
C CYS A 518 -22.67 13.45 -8.14
N TYR A 519 -21.84 12.77 -7.36
CA TYR A 519 -21.66 13.02 -5.92
C TYR A 519 -20.49 13.99 -5.67
N TYR A 520 -19.39 13.79 -6.40
CA TYR A 520 -18.13 14.51 -6.21
C TYR A 520 -17.84 15.46 -7.38
N GLY A 521 -18.83 16.24 -7.78
CA GLY A 521 -18.75 17.18 -8.89
C GLY A 521 -18.13 18.53 -8.51
N ASP A 522 -18.35 19.53 -9.38
CA ASP A 522 -17.76 20.86 -9.26
C ASP A 522 -18.06 21.53 -7.90
N GLU A 523 -19.33 21.54 -7.48
CA GLU A 523 -19.74 22.18 -6.22
C GLU A 523 -19.03 21.57 -5.01
N PHE A 524 -18.91 20.24 -4.98
CA PHE A 524 -18.27 19.52 -3.90
C PHE A 524 -16.79 19.91 -3.80
N PHE A 525 -16.02 19.74 -4.86
CA PHE A 525 -14.58 20.04 -4.83
C PHE A 525 -14.31 21.52 -4.57
N LEU A 526 -15.07 22.43 -5.17
CA LEU A 526 -14.91 23.88 -4.96
C LEU A 526 -15.13 24.28 -3.51
N GLY A 527 -16.02 23.57 -2.79
CA GLY A 527 -16.30 23.78 -1.38
C GLY A 527 -15.25 23.25 -0.41
N LEU A 528 -14.24 22.50 -0.86
CA LEU A 528 -13.18 21.93 -0.02
C LEU A 528 -12.02 22.90 0.23
N ASP A 529 -11.35 22.75 1.37
CA ASP A 529 -10.07 23.39 1.68
C ASP A 529 -8.87 22.50 1.33
N GLY A 530 -9.06 21.17 1.28
CA GLY A 530 -8.03 20.21 0.90
C GLY A 530 -8.54 18.79 0.78
N VAL A 531 -7.69 17.91 0.24
CA VAL A 531 -7.96 16.48 0.05
C VAL A 531 -6.82 15.67 0.67
N ALA A 532 -7.15 14.56 1.33
CA ALA A 532 -6.20 13.58 1.83
C ALA A 532 -6.51 12.19 1.27
N THR A 533 -5.53 11.53 0.66
CA THR A 533 -5.69 10.18 0.12
C THR A 533 -5.20 9.14 1.12
N ALA A 534 -5.94 8.04 1.20
CA ALA A 534 -5.64 6.84 1.97
C ALA A 534 -5.88 5.59 1.09
N LEU A 535 -5.37 5.67 -0.15
CA LEU A 535 -5.65 4.75 -1.24
C LEU A 535 -4.57 3.67 -1.39
N ASP A 536 -4.95 2.51 -1.91
CA ASP A 536 -4.07 1.38 -2.24
C ASP A 536 -3.89 1.15 -3.75
N SER A 537 -4.50 1.99 -4.59
CA SER A 537 -4.40 1.94 -6.06
C SER A 537 -3.81 3.22 -6.64
N LEU A 538 -2.83 3.07 -7.53
CA LEU A 538 -2.21 4.17 -8.27
C LEU A 538 -3.22 4.89 -9.19
N GLN A 539 -4.15 4.15 -9.80
CA GLN A 539 -5.18 4.69 -10.68
C GLN A 539 -6.12 5.65 -9.92
N ALA A 540 -6.57 5.24 -8.73
CA ALA A 540 -7.42 6.07 -7.88
C ALA A 540 -6.68 7.34 -7.42
N ARG A 541 -5.39 7.22 -7.04
CA ARG A 541 -4.56 8.38 -6.68
C ARG A 541 -4.40 9.34 -7.84
N ALA A 542 -4.14 8.84 -9.06
CA ALA A 542 -4.03 9.65 -10.26
C ALA A 542 -5.33 10.40 -10.57
N TYR A 543 -6.50 9.75 -10.45
CA TYR A 543 -7.79 10.39 -10.63
C TYR A 543 -8.00 11.53 -9.61
N VAL A 544 -7.77 11.28 -8.31
CA VAL A 544 -7.90 12.32 -7.27
C VAL A 544 -6.91 13.46 -7.50
N GLY A 545 -5.66 13.17 -7.88
CA GLY A 545 -4.65 14.16 -8.23
C GLY A 545 -5.07 15.05 -9.40
N LYS A 546 -5.69 14.46 -10.43
CA LYS A 546 -6.25 15.20 -11.56
C LYS A 546 -7.38 16.14 -11.12
N GLN A 547 -8.30 15.68 -10.27
CA GLN A 547 -9.38 16.53 -9.75
C GLN A 547 -8.82 17.67 -8.87
N CYS A 548 -7.84 17.39 -8.01
CA CYS A 548 -7.18 18.43 -7.19
C CYS A 548 -6.51 19.50 -8.06
N THR A 549 -5.85 19.10 -9.15
CA THR A 549 -5.27 20.03 -10.13
C THR A 549 -6.37 20.83 -10.84
N LYS A 550 -7.45 20.16 -11.28
CA LYS A 550 -8.61 20.78 -11.91
C LYS A 550 -9.27 21.85 -11.02
N TYR A 551 -9.37 21.65 -9.71
CA TYR A 551 -10.07 22.56 -8.80
C TYR A 551 -9.16 23.45 -7.92
N LEU A 552 -7.83 23.48 -8.15
CA LEU A 552 -6.84 24.14 -7.27
C LEU A 552 -7.00 23.72 -5.79
N LYS A 553 -7.07 22.42 -5.52
CA LYS A 553 -7.15 21.92 -4.15
C LYS A 553 -5.81 21.34 -3.71
N PRO A 554 -5.30 21.71 -2.53
CA PRO A 554 -4.17 21.03 -1.93
C PRO A 554 -4.47 19.54 -1.75
N LEU A 555 -3.46 18.71 -2.02
CA LEU A 555 -3.54 17.26 -1.88
C LEU A 555 -2.43 16.78 -0.95
N LEU A 556 -2.83 16.05 0.09
CA LEU A 556 -1.94 15.26 0.94
C LEU A 556 -2.01 13.81 0.46
N ASP A 557 -0.91 13.30 -0.11
CA ASP A 557 -0.82 11.92 -0.59
C ASP A 557 0.15 11.10 0.27
N SER A 558 -0.18 9.83 0.46
CA SER A 558 0.65 8.92 1.23
C SER A 558 0.46 7.46 0.85
N GLY A 559 1.50 6.65 1.12
CA GLY A 559 1.51 5.22 0.83
C GLY A 559 2.38 4.42 1.80
N THR A 560 2.09 3.12 1.90
CA THR A 560 2.85 2.17 2.72
C THR A 560 3.01 0.83 2.01
N GLN A 561 4.17 0.20 2.19
CA GLN A 561 4.45 -1.18 1.80
C GLN A 561 5.43 -1.79 2.81
N GLY A 562 4.96 -2.72 3.63
CA GLY A 562 5.74 -3.28 4.75
C GLY A 562 6.19 -2.19 5.72
N THR A 563 7.49 -2.09 5.99
CA THR A 563 8.10 -1.02 6.79
C THR A 563 8.43 0.24 6.00
N ARG A 564 8.21 0.26 4.68
CA ARG A 564 8.41 1.44 3.82
C ARG A 564 7.15 2.30 3.78
N GLY A 565 7.34 3.61 3.83
CA GLY A 565 6.26 4.58 3.72
C GLY A 565 6.70 5.87 3.05
N ASN A 566 5.77 6.54 2.38
CA ASN A 566 6.01 7.83 1.73
C ASN A 566 4.88 8.81 2.03
N VAL A 567 5.24 10.10 2.09
CA VAL A 567 4.32 11.24 2.22
C VAL A 567 4.73 12.29 1.19
N GLN A 568 3.76 12.75 0.42
CA GLN A 568 3.91 13.83 -0.54
C GLN A 568 2.80 14.86 -0.34
N VAL A 569 3.12 16.12 -0.59
CA VAL A 569 2.19 17.23 -0.49
C VAL A 569 2.22 18.01 -1.79
N TYR A 570 1.04 18.24 -2.35
CA TYR A 570 0.86 19.01 -3.57
C TYR A 570 0.07 20.26 -3.26
N VAL A 571 0.68 21.42 -3.48
CA VAL A 571 0.14 22.73 -3.15
C VAL A 571 0.00 23.54 -4.45
N PRO A 572 -1.22 23.99 -4.78
CA PRO A 572 -1.47 24.83 -5.94
C PRO A 572 -0.48 25.99 -6.07
N PHE A 573 0.11 26.11 -7.27
CA PHE A 573 1.09 27.15 -7.64
C PHE A 573 2.42 27.14 -6.86
N LEU A 574 2.67 26.14 -6.02
CA LEU A 574 3.89 26.09 -5.19
C LEU A 574 4.72 24.83 -5.43
N THR A 575 4.08 23.67 -5.58
CA THR A 575 4.74 22.40 -5.87
C THR A 575 4.44 21.94 -7.30
N GLU A 576 5.09 20.88 -7.76
CA GLU A 576 4.56 20.08 -8.88
C GLU A 576 3.15 19.56 -8.59
N SER A 577 2.42 19.13 -9.63
CA SER A 577 1.17 18.39 -9.47
C SER A 577 1.46 16.90 -9.28
N TYR A 578 0.45 16.12 -8.89
CA TYR A 578 0.57 14.66 -8.90
C TYR A 578 0.89 14.21 -10.34
N GLY A 579 2.08 13.66 -10.54
CA GLY A 579 2.53 13.19 -11.83
C GLY A 579 1.79 11.90 -12.22
N TYR A 580 1.62 11.69 -13.52
CA TYR A 580 1.53 10.32 -14.02
C TYR A 580 2.88 9.69 -13.66
N ALA A 581 2.96 8.94 -12.56
CA ALA A 581 3.94 7.87 -12.55
C ALA A 581 3.67 7.14 -13.87
N MET A 582 4.66 7.10 -14.78
CA MET A 582 4.57 6.16 -15.89
C MET A 582 4.21 4.86 -15.21
N ASP A 583 3.05 4.31 -15.56
CA ASP A 583 2.64 3.00 -15.06
C ASP A 583 3.91 2.16 -15.18
N GLN A 584 4.50 1.79 -14.03
CA GLN A 584 5.40 0.67 -14.09
C GLN A 584 4.44 -0.42 -14.48
N ASP A 585 4.41 -0.71 -15.78
CA ASP A 585 3.56 -1.73 -16.36
C ASP A 585 3.63 -2.88 -15.38
N GLU A 586 2.49 -3.25 -14.77
CA GLU A 586 2.46 -4.43 -13.92
C GLU A 586 3.23 -5.51 -14.66
N GLU A 587 4.17 -6.22 -14.01
CA GLU A 587 4.96 -7.26 -14.68
C GLU A 587 4.02 -8.28 -15.34
N GLU A 588 3.65 -8.04 -16.60
CA GLU A 588 2.81 -8.90 -17.38
C GLU A 588 3.72 -10.00 -17.90
N TYR A 589 3.63 -11.17 -17.25
CA TYR A 589 4.34 -12.34 -17.73
C TYR A 589 3.96 -12.63 -19.19
N PRO A 590 4.92 -12.88 -20.09
CA PRO A 590 4.63 -13.23 -21.46
C PRO A 590 3.64 -14.40 -21.55
N LEU A 591 2.65 -14.29 -22.42
CA LEU A 591 1.56 -15.26 -22.55
C LEU A 591 2.09 -16.65 -22.92
N CYS A 592 3.15 -16.73 -23.74
CA CYS A 592 3.83 -17.99 -24.07
C CYS A 592 4.47 -18.64 -22.84
N THR A 593 5.05 -17.84 -21.93
CA THR A 593 5.63 -18.31 -20.66
C THR A 593 4.54 -18.88 -19.77
N LEU A 594 3.44 -18.16 -19.56
CA LEU A 594 2.32 -18.65 -18.75
C LEU A 594 1.67 -19.91 -19.35
N ARG A 595 1.50 -19.94 -20.68
CA ARG A 595 0.76 -21.00 -21.39
C ARG A 595 1.56 -22.28 -21.63
N TYR A 596 2.87 -22.19 -21.89
CA TYR A 596 3.67 -23.35 -22.32
C TYR A 596 4.99 -23.53 -21.58
N PHE A 597 5.64 -22.46 -21.13
CA PHE A 597 7.02 -22.53 -20.62
C PHE A 597 7.18 -21.87 -19.23
N PRO A 598 6.41 -22.26 -18.19
CA PRO A 598 6.60 -21.74 -16.85
C PRO A 598 7.96 -22.17 -16.28
N THR A 599 8.51 -21.33 -15.42
CA THR A 599 9.86 -21.49 -14.85
C THR A 599 9.84 -21.31 -13.34
N THR A 600 8.96 -20.43 -12.87
CA THR A 600 8.76 -20.09 -11.47
C THR A 600 7.37 -20.50 -10.99
N ILE A 601 7.19 -20.54 -9.67
CA ILE A 601 5.89 -20.82 -9.07
C ILE A 601 4.89 -19.68 -9.36
N GLN A 602 5.36 -18.43 -9.47
CA GLN A 602 4.58 -17.26 -9.88
C GLN A 602 3.90 -17.47 -11.24
N HIS A 603 4.63 -17.99 -12.23
CA HIS A 603 4.06 -18.29 -13.55
C HIS A 603 2.91 -19.30 -13.46
N THR A 604 3.07 -20.35 -12.65
CA THR A 604 2.03 -21.37 -12.48
C THR A 604 0.82 -20.87 -11.68
N LEU A 605 1.03 -20.00 -10.69
CA LEU A 605 -0.03 -19.36 -9.90
C LEU A 605 -0.84 -18.38 -10.74
N GLN A 606 -0.18 -17.53 -11.54
CA GLN A 606 -0.87 -16.63 -12.46
C GLN A 606 -1.62 -17.42 -13.54
N TRP A 607 -1.04 -18.49 -14.07
CA TRP A 607 -1.75 -19.40 -14.98
C TRP A 607 -2.99 -20.01 -14.31
N ALA A 608 -2.89 -20.48 -13.07
CA ALA A 608 -4.00 -21.09 -12.35
C ALA A 608 -5.11 -20.08 -12.02
N ARG A 609 -4.74 -18.83 -11.72
CA ARG A 609 -5.70 -17.71 -11.59
C ARG A 609 -6.42 -17.45 -12.91
N ASN A 610 -5.71 -17.44 -14.04
CA ASN A 610 -6.32 -17.29 -15.36
C ASN A 610 -7.27 -18.46 -15.68
N GLN A 611 -6.93 -19.69 -15.28
CA GLN A 611 -7.83 -20.84 -15.39
C GLN A 611 -9.09 -20.65 -14.55
N PHE A 612 -8.96 -20.19 -13.30
CA PHE A 612 -10.12 -19.93 -12.43
C PHE A 612 -11.07 -18.90 -13.06
N GLU A 613 -10.55 -17.74 -13.47
CA GLU A 613 -11.32 -16.67 -14.11
C GLU A 613 -11.99 -17.15 -15.41
N GLY A 614 -11.26 -17.90 -16.24
CA GLY A 614 -11.79 -18.44 -17.49
C GLY A 614 -12.88 -19.49 -17.30
N LEU A 615 -12.69 -20.41 -16.35
CA LEU A 615 -13.58 -21.55 -16.13
C LEU A 615 -14.87 -21.18 -15.40
N PHE A 616 -14.79 -20.29 -14.39
CA PHE A 616 -15.89 -20.06 -13.45
C PHE A 616 -16.54 -18.68 -13.54
N ARG A 617 -15.81 -17.64 -13.99
CA ARG A 617 -16.35 -16.29 -14.13
C ARG A 617 -16.70 -15.95 -15.57
N LYS A 618 -15.69 -15.82 -16.44
CA LYS A 618 -15.86 -15.39 -17.85
C LYS A 618 -16.80 -16.32 -18.61
N ARG A 619 -16.77 -17.62 -18.31
CA ARG A 619 -17.72 -18.59 -18.88
C ARG A 619 -19.17 -18.26 -18.53
N ALA A 620 -19.46 -18.02 -17.26
CA ALA A 620 -20.80 -17.69 -16.78
C ALA A 620 -21.27 -16.32 -17.30
N GLU A 621 -20.41 -15.29 -17.24
CA GLU A 621 -20.73 -13.95 -17.75
C GLU A 621 -21.05 -13.97 -19.25
N THR A 622 -20.24 -14.68 -20.06
CA THR A 622 -20.46 -14.83 -21.50
C THR A 622 -21.78 -15.54 -21.79
N VAL A 623 -22.09 -16.65 -21.10
CA VAL A 623 -23.36 -17.36 -21.26
C VAL A 623 -24.54 -16.48 -20.83
N ASN A 624 -24.42 -15.74 -19.72
CA ASN A 624 -25.47 -14.85 -19.24
C ASN A 624 -25.73 -13.68 -20.20
N LYS A 625 -24.67 -13.05 -20.74
CA LYS A 625 -24.79 -12.02 -21.78
C LYS A 625 -25.52 -12.56 -23.01
N PHE A 626 -25.14 -13.75 -23.48
CA PHE A 626 -25.87 -14.43 -24.55
C PHE A 626 -27.35 -14.63 -24.19
N LEU A 627 -27.68 -15.13 -23.00
CA LEU A 627 -29.07 -15.37 -22.60
C LEU A 627 -29.88 -14.06 -22.46
N GLN A 628 -29.25 -12.96 -22.06
CA GLN A 628 -29.91 -11.66 -21.83
C GLN A 628 -30.06 -10.83 -23.10
N ASP A 629 -29.10 -10.87 -24.03
CA ASP A 629 -29.06 -10.04 -25.23
C ASP A 629 -29.21 -10.88 -26.52
N PRO A 630 -30.34 -10.76 -27.26
CA PRO A 630 -30.56 -11.40 -28.57
C PRO A 630 -29.51 -11.11 -29.63
N SER A 631 -28.89 -9.93 -29.57
CA SER A 631 -27.92 -9.46 -30.56
C SER A 631 -26.49 -9.93 -30.28
N PHE A 632 -26.25 -10.54 -29.12
CA PHE A 632 -24.92 -10.96 -28.67
C PHE A 632 -24.13 -11.79 -29.70
N PRO A 633 -24.69 -12.82 -30.39
CA PRO A 633 -23.92 -13.60 -31.37
C PRO A 633 -23.52 -12.82 -32.64
N GLU A 634 -24.26 -11.75 -32.95
CA GLU A 634 -24.11 -10.96 -34.18
C GLU A 634 -23.13 -9.79 -33.98
N THR A 635 -23.00 -9.30 -32.75
CA THR A 635 -22.14 -8.15 -32.38
C THR A 635 -20.66 -8.50 -32.15
N GLN A 636 -20.30 -9.78 -32.08
CA GLN A 636 -18.91 -10.21 -31.86
C GLN A 636 -18.11 -10.32 -33.17
N GLU A 637 -16.89 -9.76 -33.19
CA GLU A 637 -15.93 -9.82 -34.31
C GLU A 637 -15.12 -11.14 -34.34
N VAL A 638 -13.96 -11.15 -35.00
CA VAL A 638 -13.13 -12.30 -35.42
C VAL A 638 -12.68 -13.22 -34.26
N GLU A 639 -12.65 -12.74 -33.02
CA GLU A 639 -12.37 -13.54 -31.80
C GLU A 639 -13.59 -14.35 -31.29
N ALA A 640 -14.72 -14.29 -31.99
CA ALA A 640 -16.00 -14.90 -31.58
C ALA A 640 -16.06 -16.43 -31.61
N LEU A 641 -15.21 -17.14 -32.36
CA LEU A 641 -15.41 -18.57 -32.59
C LEU A 641 -15.29 -19.40 -31.30
N GLU A 642 -14.18 -19.28 -30.58
CA GLU A 642 -13.94 -20.00 -29.31
C GLU A 642 -14.98 -19.60 -28.24
N MET A 643 -15.37 -18.33 -28.22
CA MET A 643 -16.38 -17.81 -27.30
C MET A 643 -17.77 -18.42 -27.56
N LEU A 644 -18.21 -18.48 -28.84
CA LEU A 644 -19.50 -19.05 -29.21
C LEU A 644 -19.52 -20.57 -29.04
N GLU A 645 -18.41 -21.27 -29.32
CA GLU A 645 -18.28 -22.70 -29.00
C GLU A 645 -18.40 -22.96 -27.50
N LEU A 646 -17.80 -22.11 -26.66
CA LEU A 646 -17.93 -22.18 -25.21
C LEU A 646 -19.37 -21.99 -24.75
N VAL A 647 -20.13 -21.04 -25.34
CA VAL A 647 -21.56 -20.85 -25.01
C VAL A 647 -22.36 -22.09 -25.37
N LEU A 648 -22.17 -22.61 -26.58
CA LEU A 648 -22.87 -23.80 -27.06
C LEU A 648 -22.58 -25.02 -26.17
N ASP A 649 -21.30 -25.27 -25.88
CA ASP A 649 -20.84 -26.35 -25.02
C ASP A 649 -21.43 -26.25 -23.60
N SER A 650 -21.42 -25.04 -23.03
CA SER A 650 -21.90 -24.79 -21.66
C SER A 650 -23.40 -25.01 -21.49
N LEU A 651 -24.19 -24.73 -22.54
CA LEU A 651 -25.64 -24.95 -22.52
C LEU A 651 -26.01 -26.41 -22.89
N GLN A 652 -25.31 -27.04 -23.83
CA GLN A 652 -25.58 -28.42 -24.23
C GLN A 652 -25.11 -29.44 -23.18
N LYS A 653 -23.96 -29.21 -22.55
CA LYS A 653 -23.35 -30.11 -21.57
C LYS A 653 -23.60 -29.65 -20.12
N LYS A 654 -24.79 -29.10 -19.86
CA LYS A 654 -25.19 -28.67 -18.51
C LYS A 654 -25.14 -29.86 -17.53
N PRO A 655 -24.39 -29.78 -16.42
CA PRO A 655 -24.36 -30.83 -15.40
C PRO A 655 -25.74 -31.00 -14.75
N ARG A 656 -26.06 -32.21 -14.28
CA ARG A 656 -27.32 -32.51 -13.58
C ARG A 656 -27.11 -33.11 -12.20
N SER A 657 -25.89 -33.54 -11.89
CA SER A 657 -25.57 -34.27 -10.67
C SER A 657 -24.11 -34.06 -10.26
N TRP A 658 -23.78 -34.42 -9.00
CA TRP A 658 -22.40 -34.44 -8.52
C TRP A 658 -21.49 -35.31 -9.41
N ARG A 659 -22.01 -36.43 -9.92
CA ARG A 659 -21.29 -37.32 -10.84
C ARG A 659 -20.84 -36.60 -12.11
N ASP A 660 -21.68 -35.73 -12.67
CA ASP A 660 -21.36 -34.96 -13.87
C ASP A 660 -20.26 -33.94 -13.59
N CYS A 661 -20.32 -33.27 -12.42
CA CYS A 661 -19.29 -32.33 -11.97
C CYS A 661 -17.93 -33.01 -11.73
N VAL A 662 -17.92 -34.20 -11.14
CA VAL A 662 -16.71 -35.02 -10.94
C VAL A 662 -16.15 -35.50 -12.29
N ALA A 663 -17.01 -35.96 -13.20
CA ALA A 663 -16.59 -36.38 -14.54
C ALA A 663 -15.98 -35.22 -15.34
N TRP A 664 -16.59 -34.02 -15.25
CA TRP A 664 -16.05 -32.80 -15.85
C TRP A 664 -14.68 -32.45 -15.28
N ALA A 665 -14.56 -32.37 -13.94
CA ALA A 665 -13.30 -32.00 -13.28
C ALA A 665 -12.19 -33.03 -13.57
N ARG A 666 -12.52 -34.32 -13.66
CA ARG A 666 -11.55 -35.36 -14.00
C ARG A 666 -11.08 -35.26 -15.45
N ARG A 667 -11.96 -34.93 -16.39
CA ARG A 667 -11.59 -34.67 -17.80
C ARG A 667 -10.75 -33.41 -17.94
N LEU A 668 -11.08 -32.36 -17.20
CA LEU A 668 -10.28 -31.13 -17.14
C LEU A 668 -8.87 -31.44 -16.61
N TRP A 669 -8.75 -32.21 -15.53
CA TRP A 669 -7.45 -32.64 -15.01
C TRP A 669 -6.64 -33.39 -16.07
N GLU A 670 -7.25 -34.35 -16.78
CA GLU A 670 -6.56 -35.12 -17.84
C GLU A 670 -6.08 -34.21 -18.96
N GLN A 671 -6.90 -33.24 -19.34
CA GLN A 671 -6.57 -32.30 -20.40
C GLN A 671 -5.34 -31.47 -20.02
N LEU A 672 -5.39 -30.79 -18.86
CA LEU A 672 -4.40 -29.80 -18.46
C LEU A 672 -3.04 -30.40 -18.08
N PHE A 673 -3.03 -31.53 -17.36
CA PHE A 673 -1.81 -32.05 -16.72
C PHE A 673 -1.24 -33.30 -17.39
N SER A 674 -1.95 -33.85 -18.40
CA SER A 674 -1.54 -35.05 -19.15
C SER A 674 -1.59 -34.82 -20.66
N HIS A 675 -2.75 -34.54 -21.26
CA HIS A 675 -2.89 -34.46 -22.72
C HIS A 675 -2.19 -33.24 -23.33
N ASP A 676 -2.37 -32.05 -22.76
CA ASP A 676 -1.72 -30.83 -23.25
C ASP A 676 -0.19 -30.92 -23.13
N ILE A 677 0.30 -31.58 -22.07
CA ILE A 677 1.73 -31.85 -21.89
C ILE A 677 2.25 -32.85 -22.93
N GLN A 678 1.49 -33.91 -23.23
CA GLN A 678 1.84 -34.85 -24.29
C GLN A 678 1.87 -34.19 -25.67
N GLN A 679 0.91 -33.29 -25.96
CA GLN A 679 0.91 -32.50 -27.18
C GLN A 679 2.14 -31.58 -27.25
N LEU A 680 2.45 -30.85 -26.18
CA LEU A 680 3.63 -29.97 -26.12
C LEU A 680 4.93 -30.74 -26.36
N ARG A 681 5.10 -31.91 -25.75
CA ARG A 681 6.28 -32.78 -25.95
C ARG A 681 6.35 -33.41 -27.34
N HIS A 682 5.21 -33.57 -28.02
CA HIS A 682 5.21 -34.01 -29.42
C HIS A 682 5.72 -32.90 -30.32
N ASN A 683 5.23 -31.67 -30.12
CA ASN A 683 5.68 -30.48 -30.84
C ASN A 683 7.16 -30.18 -30.60
N PHE A 684 7.63 -30.32 -29.35
CA PHE A 684 9.02 -30.13 -28.95
C PHE A 684 9.53 -31.35 -28.17
N PRO A 685 10.07 -32.38 -28.85
CA PRO A 685 10.65 -33.56 -28.21
C PRO A 685 11.74 -33.21 -27.18
N PRO A 686 12.04 -34.07 -26.19
CA PRO A 686 13.11 -33.81 -25.21
C PRO A 686 14.48 -33.54 -25.86
N GLU A 687 14.75 -34.21 -26.98
CA GLU A 687 15.99 -34.08 -27.76
C GLU A 687 15.92 -32.94 -28.81
N HIS A 688 14.90 -32.08 -28.75
CA HIS A 688 14.71 -31.03 -29.77
C HIS A 688 15.84 -30.00 -29.71
N GLU A 689 16.41 -29.67 -30.87
CA GLU A 689 17.45 -28.65 -31.02
C GLU A 689 16.88 -27.39 -31.68
N THR A 690 17.38 -26.23 -31.25
CA THR A 690 17.13 -24.96 -31.92
C THR A 690 17.83 -24.92 -33.28
N ILE A 691 17.51 -23.91 -34.09
CA ILE A 691 18.16 -23.67 -35.39
C ILE A 691 19.69 -23.49 -35.25
N SER A 692 20.16 -23.06 -34.08
CA SER A 692 21.58 -22.90 -33.74
C SER A 692 22.26 -24.18 -33.22
N GLY A 693 21.56 -25.31 -33.17
CA GLY A 693 22.09 -26.60 -32.68
C GLY A 693 22.23 -26.70 -31.16
N LEU A 694 21.52 -25.85 -30.40
CA LEU A 694 21.48 -25.92 -28.94
C LEU A 694 20.23 -26.69 -28.47
N PRO A 695 20.28 -27.39 -27.33
CA PRO A 695 19.08 -28.04 -26.78
C PRO A 695 17.97 -27.02 -26.51
N PHE A 696 16.77 -27.27 -27.05
CA PHE A 696 15.61 -26.41 -26.87
C PHE A 696 15.16 -26.32 -25.41
N TRP A 697 15.20 -27.46 -24.71
CA TRP A 697 14.90 -27.56 -23.28
C TRP A 697 16.16 -27.28 -22.44
N SER A 698 16.62 -26.03 -22.47
CA SER A 698 17.77 -25.56 -21.70
C SER A 698 17.52 -24.18 -21.08
N GLY A 699 18.33 -23.81 -20.08
CA GLY A 699 18.18 -22.56 -19.34
C GLY A 699 16.81 -22.46 -18.68
N LEU A 700 16.02 -21.47 -19.09
CA LEU A 700 14.68 -21.20 -18.58
C LEU A 700 13.63 -22.24 -19.02
N LYS A 701 13.83 -22.97 -20.12
CA LYS A 701 12.82 -23.91 -20.63
C LYS A 701 12.96 -25.28 -19.99
N ARG A 702 12.13 -25.55 -18.96
CA ARG A 702 12.07 -26.86 -18.28
C ARG A 702 11.24 -27.85 -19.10
N CYS A 703 11.81 -29.02 -19.42
CA CYS A 703 11.10 -30.06 -20.18
C CYS A 703 10.00 -30.70 -19.31
N PRO A 704 8.71 -30.61 -19.69
CA PRO A 704 7.65 -31.09 -18.83
C PRO A 704 7.47 -32.61 -18.91
N LYS A 705 6.84 -33.19 -17.88
CA LYS A 705 6.44 -34.59 -17.80
C LYS A 705 4.93 -34.69 -17.61
N LYS A 706 4.29 -35.64 -18.28
CA LYS A 706 2.87 -35.93 -18.04
C LYS A 706 2.70 -36.44 -16.61
N LEU A 707 1.57 -36.13 -16.00
CA LEU A 707 1.17 -36.72 -14.72
C LEU A 707 0.15 -37.83 -14.94
N ASP A 708 0.18 -38.82 -14.06
CA ASP A 708 -0.85 -39.85 -13.97
C ASP A 708 -1.74 -39.57 -12.75
N PHE A 709 -3.06 -39.61 -12.95
CA PHE A 709 -3.99 -39.22 -11.89
C PHE A 709 -3.98 -40.22 -10.73
N ASN A 710 -3.85 -39.72 -9.50
CA ASN A 710 -3.95 -40.53 -8.28
C ASN A 710 -4.85 -39.85 -7.25
N PHE A 711 -6.02 -40.44 -6.97
CA PHE A 711 -6.97 -39.90 -5.98
C PHE A 711 -6.46 -39.95 -4.53
N SER A 712 -5.43 -40.76 -4.25
CA SER A 712 -4.78 -40.80 -2.93
C SER A 712 -3.80 -39.64 -2.73
N ASN A 713 -3.37 -38.96 -3.81
CA ASN A 713 -2.56 -37.76 -3.72
C ASN A 713 -3.45 -36.58 -3.30
N THR A 714 -3.05 -35.88 -2.23
CA THR A 714 -3.82 -34.76 -1.66
C THR A 714 -4.08 -33.64 -2.67
N THR A 715 -3.09 -33.25 -3.47
CA THR A 715 -3.22 -32.16 -4.45
C THR A 715 -4.18 -32.55 -5.58
N HIS A 716 -4.06 -33.77 -6.10
CA HIS A 716 -4.95 -34.28 -7.17
C HIS A 716 -6.39 -34.37 -6.69
N ARG A 717 -6.60 -34.89 -5.48
CA ARG A 717 -7.93 -34.98 -4.85
C ARG A 717 -8.52 -33.59 -4.63
N THR A 718 -7.73 -32.66 -4.10
CA THR A 718 -8.18 -31.29 -3.82
C THR A 718 -8.60 -30.59 -5.09
N PHE A 719 -7.79 -30.63 -6.15
CA PHE A 719 -8.15 -30.07 -7.46
C PHE A 719 -9.49 -30.64 -7.95
N LEU A 720 -9.64 -31.97 -7.91
CA LEU A 720 -10.86 -32.63 -8.40
C LEU A 720 -12.09 -32.16 -7.62
N LEU A 721 -12.07 -32.24 -6.29
CA LEU A 721 -13.22 -31.93 -5.45
C LEU A 721 -13.60 -30.45 -5.55
N VAL A 722 -12.62 -29.56 -5.45
CA VAL A 722 -12.86 -28.12 -5.51
C VAL A 722 -13.35 -27.70 -6.89
N ALA A 723 -12.73 -28.18 -7.98
CA ALA A 723 -13.20 -27.87 -9.33
C ALA A 723 -14.64 -28.37 -9.53
N SER A 724 -15.00 -29.55 -9.03
CA SER A 724 -16.37 -30.05 -9.07
C SER A 724 -17.36 -29.19 -8.29
N HIS A 725 -16.99 -28.68 -7.11
CA HIS A 725 -17.83 -27.77 -6.33
C HIS A 725 -18.04 -26.43 -7.01
N LEU A 726 -16.97 -25.78 -7.47
CA LEU A 726 -17.07 -24.51 -8.19
C LEU A 726 -17.89 -24.64 -9.47
N PHE A 727 -17.75 -25.76 -10.18
CA PHE A 727 -18.57 -26.05 -11.35
C PHE A 727 -20.05 -26.23 -10.99
N ALA A 728 -20.36 -26.95 -9.90
CA ALA A 728 -21.73 -27.08 -9.41
C ALA A 728 -22.34 -25.74 -8.98
N GLN A 729 -21.57 -24.91 -8.26
CA GLN A 729 -21.97 -23.58 -7.81
C GLN A 729 -22.26 -22.65 -8.99
N MET A 730 -21.38 -22.62 -10.00
CA MET A 730 -21.57 -21.83 -11.22
C MET A 730 -22.87 -22.19 -11.96
N TYR A 731 -23.27 -23.46 -11.94
CA TYR A 731 -24.55 -23.92 -12.51
C TYR A 731 -25.74 -23.89 -11.52
N ARG A 732 -25.54 -23.37 -10.31
CA ARG A 732 -26.54 -23.29 -9.23
C ARG A 732 -27.13 -24.66 -8.86
N LEU A 733 -26.29 -25.70 -8.86
CA LEU A 733 -26.67 -27.07 -8.51
C LEU A 733 -26.41 -27.36 -7.04
N ASN A 734 -27.46 -27.75 -6.32
CA ASN A 734 -27.33 -28.32 -4.97
C ASN A 734 -26.87 -29.77 -5.07
N VAL A 735 -25.64 -30.04 -4.66
CA VAL A 735 -24.99 -31.35 -4.73
C VAL A 735 -24.58 -31.83 -3.34
N SER A 736 -24.69 -33.13 -3.08
CA SER A 736 -24.22 -33.76 -1.84
C SER A 736 -22.94 -34.53 -2.14
N GLU A 737 -21.87 -34.20 -1.41
CA GLU A 737 -20.56 -34.81 -1.56
C GLU A 737 -20.42 -36.09 -0.71
N SER A 738 -19.74 -37.09 -1.26
CA SER A 738 -19.18 -38.21 -0.48
C SER A 738 -17.93 -38.75 -1.16
N ASN A 739 -16.83 -38.90 -0.42
CA ASN A 739 -15.59 -39.49 -0.92
C ASN A 739 -15.80 -40.89 -1.52
N ALA A 740 -16.71 -41.69 -0.94
CA ALA A 740 -17.05 -43.00 -1.47
C ALA A 740 -17.79 -42.89 -2.82
N ALA A 741 -18.70 -41.93 -2.95
CA ALA A 741 -19.41 -41.68 -4.20
C ALA A 741 -18.47 -41.15 -5.29
N THR A 742 -17.59 -40.20 -4.97
CA THR A 742 -16.57 -39.68 -5.89
C THR A 742 -15.63 -40.80 -6.36
N SER A 743 -15.18 -41.68 -5.45
CA SER A 743 -14.35 -42.83 -5.81
C SER A 743 -15.05 -43.78 -6.78
N GLN A 744 -16.34 -44.06 -6.56
CA GLN A 744 -17.12 -44.90 -7.46
C GLN A 744 -17.26 -44.25 -8.85
N VAL A 745 -17.51 -42.95 -8.92
CA VAL A 745 -17.57 -42.22 -10.20
C VAL A 745 -16.25 -42.35 -10.97
N LEU A 746 -15.11 -42.25 -10.29
CA LEU A 746 -13.79 -42.38 -10.91
C LEU A 746 -13.52 -43.80 -11.44
N LEU A 747 -14.01 -44.84 -10.76
CA LEU A 747 -13.90 -46.23 -11.23
C LEU A 747 -14.76 -46.48 -12.48
N ASP A 748 -15.95 -45.88 -12.54
CA ASP A 748 -16.89 -46.06 -13.65
C ASP A 748 -16.55 -45.18 -14.87
N LEU A 749 -15.74 -44.13 -14.69
CA LEU A 749 -15.49 -43.13 -15.72
C LEU A 749 -14.51 -43.64 -16.77
N GLN A 750 -14.99 -43.76 -18.01
CA GLN A 750 -14.12 -43.97 -19.16
C GLN A 750 -13.60 -42.64 -19.68
N LEU A 751 -12.29 -42.45 -19.62
CA LEU A 751 -11.62 -41.29 -20.17
C LEU A 751 -11.26 -41.53 -21.64
N PRO A 752 -11.45 -40.53 -22.52
CA PRO A 752 -11.00 -40.65 -23.89
C PRO A 752 -9.46 -40.78 -23.92
N PRO A 753 -8.89 -41.68 -24.74
CA PRO A 753 -7.44 -41.77 -24.88
C PRO A 753 -6.89 -40.49 -25.50
N PHE A 754 -5.63 -40.15 -25.17
CA PHE A 754 -4.93 -39.06 -25.84
C PHE A 754 -4.90 -39.29 -27.35
N GLN A 755 -5.33 -38.27 -28.11
CA GLN A 755 -5.23 -38.25 -29.55
C GLN A 755 -4.38 -37.06 -29.96
N LEU A 756 -3.33 -37.35 -30.73
CA LEU A 756 -2.43 -36.33 -31.23
C LEU A 756 -3.15 -35.46 -32.26
N ARG A 757 -3.09 -34.14 -32.08
CA ARG A 757 -3.62 -33.17 -33.04
C ARG A 757 -2.49 -32.71 -33.96
N ASN A 758 -2.60 -33.04 -35.24
CA ASN A 758 -1.64 -32.64 -36.27
C ASN A 758 -1.88 -31.17 -36.68
N GLY A 759 -0.80 -30.40 -36.89
CA GLY A 759 -0.89 -29.00 -37.32
C GLY A 759 -1.18 -27.98 -36.22
N VAL A 760 -1.15 -28.38 -34.94
CA VAL A 760 -1.22 -27.45 -33.81
C VAL A 760 0.08 -26.65 -33.75
N HIS A 761 0.00 -25.35 -33.99
CA HIS A 761 1.15 -24.45 -33.86
C HIS A 761 1.27 -23.97 -32.40
N ILE A 762 2.42 -24.21 -31.77
CA ILE A 762 2.73 -23.70 -30.42
C ILE A 762 3.71 -22.56 -30.58
N PHE A 763 3.29 -21.36 -30.19
CA PHE A 763 4.11 -20.16 -30.26
C PHE A 763 5.19 -20.20 -29.18
N VAL A 764 6.42 -19.91 -29.58
CA VAL A 764 7.57 -19.87 -28.66
C VAL A 764 7.72 -18.47 -28.06
N THR A 765 7.25 -17.44 -28.77
CA THR A 765 7.28 -16.03 -28.33
C THR A 765 5.94 -15.32 -28.58
N ASP A 766 5.65 -14.29 -27.79
CA ASP A 766 4.40 -13.51 -27.92
C ASP A 766 4.32 -12.76 -29.27
N GLN A 767 5.46 -12.35 -29.82
CA GLN A 767 5.53 -11.73 -31.15
C GLN A 767 5.07 -12.67 -32.27
N GLU A 768 5.40 -13.97 -32.19
CA GLU A 768 4.89 -14.97 -33.13
C GLU A 768 3.38 -15.15 -33.00
N MET A 769 2.86 -15.14 -31.77
CA MET A 769 1.44 -15.27 -31.49
C MET A 769 0.65 -14.08 -32.07
N GLN A 770 1.09 -12.85 -31.84
CA GLN A 770 0.44 -11.63 -32.37
C GLN A 770 0.42 -11.59 -33.90
N ARG A 771 1.48 -12.05 -34.58
CA ARG A 771 1.58 -12.05 -36.06
C ARG A 771 0.66 -13.08 -36.73
N SER A 772 0.16 -14.06 -35.97
CA SER A 772 -0.61 -15.20 -36.48
C SER A 772 -2.14 -15.07 -36.31
N GLN A 773 -2.62 -13.99 -35.66
CA GLN A 773 -4.04 -13.68 -35.54
C GLN A 773 -4.63 -13.31 -36.90
N GLY A 774 -5.02 -14.31 -37.70
CA GLY A 774 -5.49 -14.03 -39.05
C GLY A 774 -5.77 -15.24 -39.93
N THR A 775 -6.57 -16.20 -39.48
CA THR A 775 -7.33 -17.08 -40.39
C THR A 775 -8.51 -17.72 -39.66
N VAL A 776 -9.66 -17.05 -39.68
CA VAL A 776 -10.90 -17.57 -39.08
C VAL A 776 -11.66 -18.41 -40.08
N ASP A 777 -12.09 -19.60 -39.63
CA ASP A 777 -13.05 -20.43 -40.35
C ASP A 777 -14.44 -19.76 -40.33
N LYS A 778 -14.66 -18.88 -41.32
CA LYS A 778 -15.92 -18.14 -41.48
C LYS A 778 -17.12 -19.06 -41.68
N MET A 779 -16.93 -20.27 -42.20
CA MET A 779 -18.01 -21.24 -42.37
C MET A 779 -18.45 -21.79 -41.02
N ARG A 780 -17.50 -22.23 -40.18
CA ARG A 780 -17.79 -22.72 -38.84
C ARG A 780 -18.45 -21.64 -37.96
N LEU A 781 -18.03 -20.39 -38.09
CA LEU A 781 -18.63 -19.27 -37.37
C LEU A 781 -20.10 -19.05 -37.75
N ALA A 782 -20.45 -19.18 -39.03
CA ALA A 782 -21.83 -19.05 -39.50
C ALA A 782 -22.72 -20.19 -38.98
N GLU A 783 -22.21 -21.42 -38.97
CA GLU A 783 -22.90 -22.59 -38.39
C GLU A 783 -23.18 -22.39 -36.89
N LEU A 784 -22.18 -21.97 -36.11
CA LEU A 784 -22.32 -21.74 -34.67
C LEU A 784 -23.38 -20.67 -34.35
N ARG A 785 -23.43 -19.59 -35.12
CA ARG A 785 -24.47 -18.56 -34.98
C ARG A 785 -25.86 -19.12 -35.20
N GLN A 786 -26.02 -19.99 -36.21
CA GLN A 786 -27.30 -20.64 -36.49
C GLN A 786 -27.70 -21.63 -35.38
N ASP A 787 -26.76 -22.44 -34.89
CA ASP A 787 -26.97 -23.40 -33.81
C ASP A 787 -27.39 -22.69 -32.51
N LEU A 788 -26.71 -21.61 -32.15
CA LEU A 788 -27.03 -20.81 -30.96
C LEU A 788 -28.39 -20.10 -31.09
N ALA A 789 -28.71 -19.55 -32.26
CA ALA A 789 -30.01 -18.94 -32.51
C ALA A 789 -31.16 -19.97 -32.46
N SER A 790 -30.90 -21.21 -32.88
CA SER A 790 -31.85 -22.33 -32.73
C SER A 790 -32.03 -22.72 -31.26
N LEU A 791 -30.92 -22.90 -30.54
CA LEU A 791 -30.92 -23.28 -29.13
C LEU A 791 -31.62 -22.23 -28.25
N ARG A 792 -31.39 -20.94 -28.50
CA ARG A 792 -32.07 -19.86 -27.78
C ARG A 792 -33.58 -19.90 -27.99
N ARG A 793 -34.04 -20.04 -29.24
CA ARG A 793 -35.49 -20.16 -29.53
C ARG A 793 -36.11 -21.35 -28.81
N GLN A 794 -35.43 -22.49 -28.77
CA GLN A 794 -35.91 -23.65 -28.00
C GLN A 794 -36.03 -23.35 -26.50
N LEU A 795 -35.08 -22.64 -25.91
CA LEU A 795 -35.12 -22.23 -24.50
C LEU A 795 -36.23 -21.20 -24.22
N GLU A 796 -36.50 -20.29 -25.17
CA GLU A 796 -37.61 -19.32 -25.11
C GLU A 796 -38.97 -20.02 -25.17
N GLU A 797 -39.15 -20.94 -26.13
CA GLU A 797 -40.37 -21.75 -26.29
C GLU A 797 -40.66 -22.62 -25.06
N GLN A 798 -39.61 -23.13 -24.41
CA GLN A 798 -39.72 -23.93 -23.18
C GLN A 798 -39.88 -23.10 -21.91
N GLY A 799 -39.73 -21.77 -21.98
CA GLY A 799 -39.75 -20.88 -20.81
C GLY A 799 -38.59 -21.11 -19.83
N THR A 800 -37.49 -21.70 -20.27
CA THR A 800 -36.37 -22.14 -19.40
C THR A 800 -35.20 -21.16 -19.36
N LEU A 801 -35.26 -20.02 -20.07
CA LEU A 801 -34.16 -19.05 -20.17
C LEU A 801 -33.56 -18.63 -18.82
N LEU A 802 -34.42 -18.22 -17.88
CA LEU A 802 -33.99 -17.76 -16.55
C LEU A 802 -33.37 -18.89 -15.72
N SER A 803 -33.83 -20.14 -15.93
CA SER A 803 -33.28 -21.33 -15.25
C SER A 803 -31.92 -21.79 -15.80
N CYS A 804 -31.50 -21.23 -16.94
CA CYS A 804 -30.20 -21.47 -17.56
C CYS A 804 -29.17 -20.39 -17.22
N LEU A 805 -29.54 -19.32 -16.50
CA LEU A 805 -28.59 -18.35 -15.99
C LEU A 805 -27.61 -19.02 -15.04
N MET A 806 -26.34 -18.72 -15.23
CA MET A 806 -25.21 -19.21 -14.43
C MET A 806 -24.85 -18.17 -13.36
N GLU A 807 -24.20 -18.61 -12.30
CA GLU A 807 -23.63 -17.74 -11.27
C GLU A 807 -22.14 -17.49 -11.58
N PRO A 808 -21.75 -16.28 -12.01
CA PRO A 808 -20.32 -15.95 -12.14
C PRO A 808 -19.65 -15.99 -10.77
N ILE A 809 -18.57 -16.77 -10.64
CA ILE A 809 -17.81 -16.85 -9.39
C ILE A 809 -16.68 -15.84 -9.43
N HIS A 810 -16.80 -14.77 -8.65
CA HIS A 810 -15.74 -13.77 -8.48
C HIS A 810 -14.70 -14.28 -7.48
N PHE A 811 -13.43 -14.09 -7.79
CA PHE A 811 -12.34 -14.51 -6.90
C PHE A 811 -12.35 -13.70 -5.60
N GLU A 812 -12.51 -14.41 -4.49
CA GLU A 812 -12.35 -13.87 -3.13
C GLU A 812 -11.07 -14.45 -2.51
N LYS A 813 -10.21 -13.56 -1.99
CA LYS A 813 -8.87 -13.89 -1.50
C LYS A 813 -8.83 -14.08 0.02
N ASP A 814 -9.71 -13.40 0.77
CA ASP A 814 -9.63 -13.33 2.23
C ASP A 814 -10.65 -14.23 2.96
N GLU A 815 -11.60 -14.84 2.24
CA GLU A 815 -12.47 -15.89 2.77
C GLU A 815 -11.85 -17.29 2.67
N ASP A 816 -11.31 -17.80 3.79
CA ASP A 816 -10.75 -19.16 3.87
C ASP A 816 -11.80 -20.27 3.65
N SER A 817 -13.10 -19.97 3.78
CA SER A 817 -14.19 -20.88 3.43
C SER A 817 -14.48 -20.95 1.94
N SER A 818 -14.07 -19.94 1.18
CA SER A 818 -14.23 -19.92 -0.26
C SER A 818 -13.16 -20.84 -0.85
N SER A 819 -13.57 -21.96 -1.45
CA SER A 819 -12.64 -22.93 -2.05
C SER A 819 -11.84 -22.39 -3.26
N HIS A 820 -11.90 -21.07 -3.51
CA HIS A 820 -11.24 -20.37 -4.60
C HIS A 820 -9.72 -20.53 -4.56
N LEU A 821 -9.10 -20.22 -3.41
CA LEU A 821 -7.65 -20.30 -3.26
C LEU A 821 -7.16 -21.76 -3.34
N ASP A 822 -7.94 -22.71 -2.82
CA ASP A 822 -7.63 -24.13 -2.89
C ASP A 822 -7.58 -24.64 -4.34
N PHE A 823 -8.49 -24.16 -5.21
CA PHE A 823 -8.43 -24.46 -6.65
C PHE A 823 -7.12 -23.95 -7.26
N ILE A 824 -6.80 -22.68 -7.01
CA ILE A 824 -5.64 -22.03 -7.61
C ILE A 824 -4.34 -22.70 -7.15
N ILE A 825 -4.20 -22.99 -5.86
CA ILE A 825 -3.04 -23.71 -5.30
C ILE A 825 -2.93 -25.10 -5.91
N ALA A 826 -4.02 -25.88 -5.91
CA ALA A 826 -3.97 -27.24 -6.41
C ALA A 826 -3.64 -27.28 -7.91
N ALA A 827 -4.24 -26.39 -8.70
CA ALA A 827 -3.95 -26.28 -10.13
C ALA A 827 -2.51 -25.82 -10.40
N ALA A 828 -2.02 -24.82 -9.67
CA ALA A 828 -0.65 -24.31 -9.79
C ALA A 828 0.37 -25.39 -9.40
N ASN A 829 0.17 -26.09 -8.29
CA ASN A 829 1.10 -27.12 -7.81
C ASN A 829 1.12 -28.36 -8.71
N LEU A 830 -0.01 -28.75 -9.31
CA LEU A 830 -0.03 -29.80 -10.34
C LEU A 830 0.77 -29.38 -11.58
N ARG A 831 0.62 -28.12 -12.02
CA ARG A 831 1.42 -27.59 -13.13
C ARG A 831 2.90 -27.46 -12.73
N ALA A 832 3.21 -27.05 -11.52
CA ALA A 832 4.58 -27.00 -11.01
C ALA A 832 5.22 -28.39 -11.07
N GLU A 833 4.49 -29.45 -10.68
CA GLU A 833 4.94 -30.84 -10.79
C GLU A 833 5.21 -31.26 -12.25
N ASN A 834 4.38 -30.83 -13.22
CA ASN A 834 4.66 -31.09 -14.64
C ASN A 834 6.05 -30.59 -15.06
N TYR A 835 6.50 -29.44 -14.57
CA TYR A 835 7.74 -28.77 -14.99
C TYR A 835 8.89 -28.93 -13.98
N GLY A 836 8.70 -29.70 -12.90
CA GLY A 836 9.69 -29.83 -11.84
C GLY A 836 10.01 -28.51 -11.15
N ILE A 837 8.98 -27.69 -10.89
CA ILE A 837 9.04 -26.43 -10.15
C ILE A 837 8.62 -26.73 -8.70
N PRO A 838 9.30 -26.17 -7.67
CA PRO A 838 8.88 -26.32 -6.28
C PRO A 838 7.45 -25.82 -6.05
N PRO A 839 6.60 -26.54 -5.28
CA PRO A 839 5.22 -26.14 -5.04
C PRO A 839 5.12 -24.91 -4.14
N ALA A 840 4.07 -24.10 -4.30
CA ALA A 840 3.73 -23.04 -3.37
C ALA A 840 2.97 -23.60 -2.17
N ASP A 841 3.25 -23.04 -0.98
CA ASP A 841 2.37 -23.15 0.17
C ASP A 841 1.18 -22.17 0.07
N LYS A 842 0.21 -22.31 0.99
CA LYS A 842 -1.01 -21.50 1.00
C LYS A 842 -0.72 -20.01 1.19
N LEU A 843 0.24 -19.66 2.06
CA LEU A 843 0.56 -18.29 2.39
C LEU A 843 1.24 -17.59 1.21
N GLN A 844 2.24 -18.25 0.61
CA GLN A 844 2.92 -17.78 -0.60
C GLN A 844 1.93 -17.60 -1.76
N ALA A 845 1.05 -18.58 -1.99
CA ALA A 845 0.03 -18.48 -3.02
C ALA A 845 -0.97 -17.34 -2.76
N LYS A 846 -1.45 -17.20 -1.51
CA LYS A 846 -2.36 -16.12 -1.12
C LYS A 846 -1.73 -14.75 -1.37
N ARG A 847 -0.44 -14.58 -1.07
CA ARG A 847 0.30 -13.34 -1.35
C ARG A 847 0.32 -12.98 -2.82
N ILE A 848 0.79 -13.92 -3.64
CA ILE A 848 1.03 -13.71 -5.07
C ILE A 848 -0.30 -13.54 -5.81
N VAL A 849 -1.23 -14.48 -5.61
CA VAL A 849 -2.54 -14.50 -6.30
C VAL A 849 -3.41 -13.35 -5.80
N GLY A 850 -3.44 -13.10 -4.50
CA GLY A 850 -4.23 -12.01 -3.89
C GLY A 850 -3.64 -10.62 -4.12
N ARG A 851 -2.47 -10.51 -4.76
CA ARG A 851 -1.67 -9.28 -4.89
C ARG A 851 -1.60 -8.52 -3.56
N ILE A 852 -1.29 -9.26 -2.51
CA ILE A 852 -1.32 -8.75 -1.15
C ILE A 852 -0.14 -7.81 -0.93
N VAL A 853 -0.45 -6.53 -0.74
CA VAL A 853 0.53 -5.55 -0.25
C VAL A 853 0.81 -5.84 1.23
N PRO A 854 2.06 -6.15 1.62
CA PRO A 854 2.45 -6.28 3.03
C PRO A 854 2.19 -4.97 3.77
N ALA A 855 1.70 -5.04 5.00
CA ALA A 855 1.37 -3.85 5.78
C ALA A 855 1.44 -4.13 7.28
N ILE A 856 1.81 -3.11 8.05
CA ILE A 856 1.91 -3.16 9.52
C ILE A 856 1.48 -1.81 10.11
N ALA A 857 0.85 -1.83 11.29
CA ALA A 857 0.26 -0.65 11.92
C ALA A 857 1.30 0.45 12.24
N THR A 858 2.54 0.08 12.56
CA THR A 858 3.64 1.00 12.85
C THR A 858 3.92 1.94 11.68
N THR A 859 4.20 1.42 10.49
CA THR A 859 4.44 2.24 9.28
C THR A 859 3.25 3.14 8.96
N THR A 860 2.03 2.62 9.09
CA THR A 860 0.81 3.38 8.83
C THR A 860 0.66 4.57 9.78
N ALA A 861 0.86 4.37 11.08
CA ALA A 861 0.79 5.44 12.07
C ALA A 861 1.91 6.48 11.87
N ALA A 862 3.13 6.04 11.52
CA ALA A 862 4.24 6.93 11.20
C ALA A 862 3.92 7.85 10.01
N VAL A 863 3.44 7.27 8.92
CA VAL A 863 3.04 7.99 7.70
C VAL A 863 1.92 8.98 7.99
N ALA A 864 0.85 8.57 8.68
CA ALA A 864 -0.26 9.45 9.01
C ALA A 864 0.16 10.63 9.91
N GLY A 865 1.05 10.38 10.88
CA GLY A 865 1.65 11.45 11.68
C GLY A 865 2.37 12.49 10.81
N LEU A 866 3.20 12.04 9.87
CA LEU A 866 3.91 12.93 8.93
C LEU A 866 2.95 13.69 8.00
N VAL A 867 1.87 13.06 7.52
CA VAL A 867 0.83 13.74 6.72
C VAL A 867 0.20 14.90 7.49
N CYS A 868 -0.16 14.68 8.75
CA CYS A 868 -0.78 15.71 9.59
C CYS A 868 0.17 16.87 9.93
N LEU A 869 1.49 16.68 9.87
CA LEU A 869 2.46 17.78 9.99
C LEU A 869 2.41 18.70 8.77
N GLU A 870 2.25 18.15 7.56
CA GLU A 870 2.08 18.97 6.35
C GLU A 870 0.69 19.63 6.31
N LEU A 871 -0.34 18.99 6.85
CA LEU A 871 -1.66 19.60 7.06
C LEU A 871 -1.59 20.91 7.86
N TYR A 872 -0.81 20.96 8.94
CA TYR A 872 -0.68 22.21 9.71
C TYR A 872 -0.19 23.38 8.85
N LYS A 873 0.73 23.12 7.93
CA LYS A 873 1.31 24.12 7.02
C LYS A 873 0.28 24.59 5.98
N LEU A 874 -0.55 23.68 5.50
CA LEU A 874 -1.67 24.01 4.61
C LEU A 874 -2.68 24.93 5.31
N VAL A 875 -3.03 24.64 6.57
CA VAL A 875 -3.99 25.44 7.35
C VAL A 875 -3.42 26.82 7.72
N TRP A 876 -2.11 26.92 7.99
CA TRP A 876 -1.43 28.21 8.09
C TRP A 876 -1.42 28.99 6.77
N GLY A 877 -1.56 28.29 5.65
CA GLY A 877 -1.45 28.84 4.31
C GLY A 877 -0.02 29.21 3.96
N HIS A 878 0.95 28.37 4.31
CA HIS A 878 2.37 28.57 3.97
C HIS A 878 2.55 28.76 2.47
N ARG A 879 3.46 29.67 2.09
CA ARG A 879 3.77 30.03 0.70
C ARG A 879 5.23 29.82 0.34
N ASN A 880 6.09 29.52 1.31
CA ASN A 880 7.47 29.15 1.05
C ASN A 880 7.57 27.64 0.80
N LEU A 881 8.15 27.27 -0.34
CA LEU A 881 8.36 25.87 -0.70
C LEU A 881 9.23 25.14 0.34
N SER A 882 10.19 25.86 0.93
CA SER A 882 11.09 25.37 1.98
C SER A 882 10.39 25.05 3.31
N SER A 883 9.12 25.42 3.48
CA SER A 883 8.32 25.01 4.66
C SER A 883 7.84 23.56 4.54
N TYR A 884 7.55 23.08 3.33
CA TYR A 884 6.97 21.76 3.10
C TYR A 884 8.02 20.66 3.02
N ARG A 885 7.62 19.41 3.32
CA ARG A 885 8.50 18.23 3.23
C ARG A 885 7.81 17.07 2.53
N SER A 886 8.46 16.51 1.52
CA SER A 886 8.23 15.14 1.08
C SER A 886 9.05 14.22 1.97
N SER A 887 8.43 13.13 2.44
CA SER A 887 9.04 12.22 3.41
C SER A 887 9.05 10.79 2.89
N PHE A 888 10.17 10.11 3.05
CA PHE A 888 10.34 8.68 2.80
C PHE A 888 10.90 8.07 4.06
N LEU A 889 10.24 7.03 4.55
CA LEU A 889 10.66 6.29 5.73
C LEU A 889 10.76 4.81 5.40
N TRP A 890 11.72 4.18 6.04
CA TRP A 890 11.88 2.74 6.01
C TRP A 890 12.18 2.35 7.44
N LEU A 891 11.31 1.55 8.09
CA LEU A 891 11.43 1.24 9.52
C LEU A 891 12.14 -0.09 9.81
N SER A 892 12.38 -0.97 8.82
CA SER A 892 13.29 -2.11 9.02
C SER A 892 14.74 -1.66 9.15
N GLU A 893 15.05 -0.52 8.56
CA GLU A 893 16.21 0.27 8.91
C GLU A 893 15.72 1.45 9.77
N PRO A 894 16.53 2.10 10.59
CA PRO A 894 16.09 3.31 11.29
C PRO A 894 16.24 4.54 10.35
N LEU A 895 15.56 4.54 9.19
CA LEU A 895 15.77 5.54 8.13
C LEU A 895 14.55 6.46 7.93
N LEU A 896 14.81 7.77 7.96
CA LEU A 896 13.87 8.82 7.59
C LEU A 896 14.59 9.87 6.72
N ASN A 897 14.13 10.01 5.49
CA ASN A 897 14.56 11.06 4.57
C ASN A 897 13.42 12.07 4.39
N ARG A 898 13.69 13.33 4.73
CA ARG A 898 12.75 14.44 4.53
C ARG A 898 13.42 15.52 3.70
N PHE A 899 12.82 15.85 2.57
CA PHE A 899 13.35 16.83 1.62
C PHE A 899 12.26 17.77 1.14
N GLN A 900 12.68 18.91 0.61
CA GLN A 900 11.78 19.90 0.06
C GLN A 900 11.06 19.32 -1.19
N PRO A 901 9.73 19.47 -1.33
CA PRO A 901 9.03 19.09 -2.57
C PRO A 901 9.57 19.85 -3.78
N GLN A 902 9.36 19.29 -4.97
CA GLN A 902 9.78 19.95 -6.20
C GLN A 902 8.85 21.13 -6.53
N SER A 903 9.44 22.23 -6.99
CA SER A 903 8.69 23.34 -7.58
C SER A 903 8.05 22.92 -8.90
N PRO A 904 6.91 23.50 -9.30
CA PRO A 904 6.29 23.18 -10.57
C PRO A 904 7.25 23.50 -11.72
N GLN A 905 7.50 22.51 -12.57
CA GLN A 905 8.28 22.74 -13.78
C GLN A 905 7.47 23.53 -14.82
N PRO A 906 8.12 24.40 -15.62
CA PRO A 906 7.51 25.02 -16.80
C PRO A 906 6.79 23.99 -17.66
N THR A 907 5.47 24.02 -17.67
CA THR A 907 4.63 23.07 -18.43
C THR A 907 4.21 23.65 -19.77
N TYR A 908 3.89 24.95 -19.81
CA TYR A 908 3.41 25.64 -21.01
C TYR A 908 4.26 26.87 -21.31
N LYS A 909 4.50 27.14 -22.61
CA LYS A 909 5.23 28.32 -23.09
C LYS A 909 4.45 28.95 -24.23
N TYR A 910 3.95 30.17 -24.02
CA TYR A 910 3.35 30.96 -25.09
C TYR A 910 3.46 32.46 -24.77
N HIS A 911 3.70 33.32 -25.77
CA HIS A 911 3.96 34.76 -25.60
C HIS A 911 5.05 35.14 -24.55
N GLN A 912 6.15 34.39 -24.46
CA GLN A 912 7.24 34.60 -23.48
C GLN A 912 6.80 34.47 -22.01
N LYS A 913 5.56 34.06 -21.72
CA LYS A 913 5.11 33.69 -20.39
C LYS A 913 5.36 32.21 -20.17
N ILE A 914 5.91 31.90 -19.01
CA ILE A 914 6.11 30.53 -18.55
C ILE A 914 4.98 30.22 -17.59
N TRP A 915 4.26 29.14 -17.85
CA TRP A 915 3.19 28.66 -17.01
C TRP A 915 3.50 27.25 -16.49
N SER A 916 2.88 26.89 -15.39
CA SER A 916 2.96 25.62 -14.68
C SER A 916 1.74 24.74 -14.94
N CYS A 917 1.79 23.50 -14.46
CA CYS A 917 0.65 22.57 -14.44
C CYS A 917 -0.60 23.09 -13.69
N TRP A 918 -0.48 24.12 -12.85
CA TRP A 918 -1.60 24.68 -12.09
C TRP A 918 -2.36 25.77 -12.85
N ASP A 919 -1.72 26.32 -13.88
CA ASP A 919 -2.21 27.45 -14.63
C ASP A 919 -3.32 27.06 -15.63
N ARG A 920 -4.22 28.01 -15.88
CA ARG A 920 -5.39 27.85 -16.74
C ARG A 920 -5.84 29.17 -17.33
N ILE A 921 -6.52 29.12 -18.48
CA ILE A 921 -7.18 30.26 -19.09
C ILE A 921 -8.62 30.32 -18.59
N GLU A 922 -8.94 31.35 -17.81
CA GLU A 922 -10.28 31.53 -17.25
C GLU A 922 -11.19 32.31 -18.21
N VAL A 923 -12.35 31.74 -18.52
CA VAL A 923 -13.37 32.31 -19.41
C VAL A 923 -14.73 32.34 -18.71
N PRO A 924 -15.40 33.50 -18.63
CA PRO A 924 -16.79 33.56 -18.21
C PRO A 924 -17.66 32.81 -19.22
N GLY A 925 -18.36 31.76 -18.77
CA GLY A 925 -19.25 30.95 -19.61
C GLY A 925 -20.59 31.61 -19.89
N VAL A 926 -20.89 32.73 -19.23
CA VAL A 926 -22.07 33.57 -19.50
C VAL A 926 -21.65 34.98 -19.89
N ASP A 927 -22.38 35.58 -20.82
CA ASP A 927 -22.17 36.95 -21.28
C ASP A 927 -22.78 37.99 -20.32
N ALA A 928 -22.66 39.28 -20.67
CA ALA A 928 -23.18 40.38 -19.86
C ALA A 928 -24.73 40.38 -19.71
N LYS A 929 -25.44 39.58 -20.51
CA LYS A 929 -26.90 39.40 -20.45
C LYS A 929 -27.30 38.14 -19.67
N GLY A 930 -26.34 37.35 -19.21
CA GLY A 930 -26.57 36.09 -18.51
C GLY A 930 -26.82 34.90 -19.43
N GLU A 931 -26.60 35.05 -20.73
CA GLU A 931 -26.74 33.97 -21.71
C GLU A 931 -25.41 33.23 -21.86
N GLU A 932 -25.47 31.91 -22.07
CA GLU A 932 -24.27 31.10 -22.28
C GLU A 932 -23.49 31.59 -23.52
N ILE A 933 -22.16 31.69 -23.39
CA ILE A 933 -21.31 32.09 -24.51
C ILE A 933 -21.37 31.05 -25.63
N THR A 934 -21.26 31.53 -26.86
CA THR A 934 -21.13 30.68 -28.05
C THR A 934 -19.66 30.34 -28.32
N LEU A 935 -19.42 29.41 -29.24
CA LEU A 935 -18.06 29.15 -29.74
C LEU A 935 -17.40 30.42 -30.29
N ASN A 936 -18.15 31.29 -30.97
CA ASN A 936 -17.62 32.59 -31.41
C ASN A 936 -17.27 33.50 -30.23
N GLY A 937 -18.05 33.49 -29.15
CA GLY A 937 -17.74 34.23 -27.92
C GLY A 937 -16.45 33.75 -27.26
N LEU A 938 -16.20 32.43 -27.26
CA LEU A 938 -14.94 31.87 -26.79
C LEU A 938 -13.75 32.32 -27.67
N PHE A 939 -13.89 32.29 -28.99
CA PHE A 939 -12.86 32.76 -29.93
C PHE A 939 -12.52 34.23 -29.67
N ASP A 940 -13.56 35.06 -29.54
CA ASP A 940 -13.42 36.47 -29.23
C ASP A 940 -12.66 36.70 -27.92
N HIS A 941 -12.95 35.93 -26.87
CA HIS A 941 -12.26 36.03 -25.58
C HIS A 941 -10.79 35.63 -25.68
N LEU A 942 -10.51 34.48 -26.30
CA LEU A 942 -9.14 33.99 -26.50
C LEU A 942 -8.31 34.96 -27.35
N GLN A 943 -8.89 35.49 -28.42
CA GLN A 943 -8.22 36.46 -29.29
C GLN A 943 -7.99 37.81 -28.59
N ARG A 944 -8.99 38.35 -27.88
CA ARG A 944 -8.89 39.68 -27.27
C ARG A 944 -7.99 39.70 -26.04
N ASN A 945 -8.06 38.67 -25.20
CA ASN A 945 -7.41 38.66 -23.89
C ASN A 945 -6.08 37.89 -23.90
N HIS A 946 -5.92 36.92 -24.79
CA HIS A 946 -4.74 36.05 -24.85
C HIS A 946 -4.02 36.09 -26.20
N SER A 947 -4.54 36.81 -27.20
CA SER A 947 -4.03 36.84 -28.58
C SER A 947 -3.94 35.46 -29.23
N LEU A 948 -4.77 34.50 -28.81
CA LEU A 948 -4.75 33.12 -29.30
C LEU A 948 -5.77 32.92 -30.42
N VAL A 949 -5.30 32.40 -31.56
CA VAL A 949 -6.13 32.05 -32.72
C VAL A 949 -6.40 30.56 -32.71
N LEU A 950 -7.64 30.16 -32.36
CA LEU A 950 -7.99 28.75 -32.20
C LEU A 950 -7.94 27.97 -33.53
N GLN A 951 -7.17 26.88 -33.53
CA GLN A 951 -7.09 25.89 -34.60
C GLN A 951 -7.94 24.66 -34.27
N MET A 952 -7.77 24.10 -33.07
CA MET A 952 -8.57 22.96 -32.58
C MET A 952 -9.04 23.19 -31.15
N LEU A 953 -10.25 22.73 -30.85
CA LEU A 953 -10.85 22.71 -29.51
C LEU A 953 -11.24 21.28 -29.18
N LEU A 954 -10.76 20.76 -28.05
CA LEU A 954 -11.06 19.42 -27.58
C LEU A 954 -11.74 19.47 -26.21
N TYR A 955 -12.66 18.54 -26.00
CA TYR A 955 -13.27 18.25 -24.71
C TYR A 955 -12.94 16.80 -24.35
N GLY A 956 -12.03 16.61 -23.39
CA GLY A 956 -11.35 15.32 -23.22
C GLY A 956 -10.67 14.89 -24.52
N ASN A 957 -10.94 13.67 -24.97
CA ASN A 957 -10.36 13.13 -26.21
C ASN A 957 -11.20 13.45 -27.47
N VAL A 958 -12.29 14.23 -27.33
CA VAL A 958 -13.23 14.49 -28.42
C VAL A 958 -13.01 15.87 -29.03
N ILE A 959 -12.86 15.93 -30.35
CA ILE A 959 -12.70 17.18 -31.10
C ILE A 959 -14.06 17.86 -31.26
N ILE A 960 -14.19 19.05 -30.66
CA ILE A 960 -15.39 19.91 -30.77
C ILE A 960 -15.31 20.80 -32.02
N TYR A 961 -14.13 21.37 -32.26
CA TYR A 961 -13.86 22.23 -33.40
C TYR A 961 -12.50 21.88 -33.99
N ASP A 962 -12.44 21.76 -35.30
CA ASP A 962 -11.19 21.64 -36.06
C ASP A 962 -11.26 22.54 -37.29
N ARG A 963 -10.28 23.43 -37.40
CA ARG A 963 -10.16 24.33 -38.53
C ARG A 963 -9.93 23.61 -39.86
N SER A 964 -9.45 22.37 -39.89
CA SER A 964 -9.33 21.60 -41.13
C SER A 964 -10.69 21.24 -41.78
N CYS A 965 -11.79 21.30 -41.01
CA CYS A 965 -13.13 20.96 -41.48
C CYS A 965 -13.67 21.96 -42.53
N ALA A 966 -14.60 21.47 -43.37
CA ALA A 966 -15.26 22.25 -44.41
C ALA A 966 -15.88 23.56 -43.87
N GLU A 967 -15.72 24.66 -44.62
CA GLU A 967 -16.09 26.01 -44.15
C GLU A 967 -17.57 26.14 -43.78
N GLU A 968 -18.47 25.48 -44.51
CA GLU A 968 -19.90 25.45 -44.20
C GLU A 968 -20.20 24.77 -42.86
N LYS A 969 -19.45 23.71 -42.51
CA LYS A 969 -19.57 23.01 -41.22
C LYS A 969 -19.08 23.92 -40.09
N ARG A 970 -17.93 24.58 -40.27
CA ARG A 970 -17.37 25.52 -39.27
C ARG A 970 -18.31 26.70 -38.99
N LYS A 971 -18.86 27.34 -40.03
CA LYS A 971 -19.79 28.48 -39.86
C LYS A 971 -21.03 28.13 -39.06
N LYS A 972 -21.53 26.90 -39.16
CA LYS A 972 -22.68 26.42 -38.37
C LYS A 972 -22.33 26.28 -36.89
N LEU A 973 -21.13 25.80 -36.56
CA LEU A 973 -20.69 25.58 -35.17
C LEU A 973 -20.47 26.89 -34.39
N LEU A 974 -20.05 27.97 -35.07
CA LEU A 974 -19.69 29.24 -34.42
C LEU A 974 -20.83 29.88 -33.60
N SER A 975 -22.09 29.70 -34.03
CA SER A 975 -23.26 30.25 -33.36
C SER A 975 -23.81 29.36 -32.24
N ASN A 976 -23.36 28.12 -32.11
CA ASN A 976 -23.83 27.21 -31.08
C ASN A 976 -23.26 27.56 -29.70
N ARG A 977 -24.04 27.24 -28.68
CA ARG A 977 -23.60 27.27 -27.27
C ARG A 977 -22.56 26.17 -27.03
N LEU A 978 -21.63 26.40 -26.10
CA LEU A 978 -20.57 25.44 -25.82
C LEU A 978 -21.12 24.11 -25.27
N THR A 979 -22.14 24.17 -24.41
CA THR A 979 -22.82 22.98 -23.88
C THR A 979 -23.49 22.17 -24.99
N GLU A 980 -24.17 22.81 -25.94
CA GLU A 980 -24.76 22.15 -27.11
C GLU A 980 -23.70 21.43 -27.95
N LEU A 981 -22.56 22.08 -28.15
CA LEU A 981 -21.45 21.50 -28.90
C LEU A 981 -20.84 20.29 -28.20
N VAL A 982 -20.65 20.36 -26.89
CA VAL A 982 -20.22 19.21 -26.07
C VAL A 982 -21.23 18.08 -26.16
N CYS A 983 -22.53 18.36 -26.02
CA CYS A 983 -23.57 17.34 -26.12
C CYS A 983 -23.59 16.65 -27.50
N HIS A 984 -23.45 17.44 -28.56
CA HIS A 984 -23.43 16.91 -29.93
C HIS A 984 -22.19 16.04 -30.20
N ALA A 985 -21.04 16.39 -29.63
CA ALA A 985 -19.79 15.70 -29.88
C ALA A 985 -19.62 14.42 -29.05
N THR A 986 -20.10 14.43 -27.81
CA THR A 986 -20.00 13.29 -26.87
C THR A 986 -21.19 12.35 -26.95
N ALA A 987 -22.31 12.79 -27.53
CA ALA A 987 -23.62 12.14 -27.44
C ALA A 987 -24.17 12.01 -26.00
N GLU A 988 -23.61 12.77 -25.06
CA GLU A 988 -24.01 12.82 -23.66
C GLU A 988 -24.60 14.18 -23.30
N THR A 989 -25.56 14.23 -22.37
CA THR A 989 -26.13 15.51 -21.92
C THR A 989 -25.28 16.14 -20.82
N VAL A 990 -24.90 17.40 -20.98
CA VAL A 990 -24.26 18.17 -19.90
C VAL A 990 -25.27 18.40 -18.77
N SER A 991 -24.90 18.01 -17.54
CA SER A 991 -25.74 18.20 -16.36
C SER A 991 -26.07 19.67 -16.13
N LYS A 992 -27.28 19.95 -15.62
CA LYS A 992 -27.68 21.32 -15.24
C LYS A 992 -26.88 21.87 -14.06
N ASP A 993 -26.29 20.99 -13.26
CA ASP A 993 -25.49 21.34 -12.09
C ASP A 993 -23.99 21.52 -12.44
N CYS A 994 -23.62 21.33 -13.72
CA CYS A 994 -22.27 21.55 -14.22
C CYS A 994 -21.91 23.04 -14.13
N GLN A 995 -20.83 23.36 -13.42
CA GLN A 995 -20.34 24.72 -13.26
C GLN A 995 -19.14 25.02 -14.16
N LEU A 996 -18.37 23.99 -14.54
CA LEU A 996 -17.10 24.15 -15.24
C LEU A 996 -16.99 23.20 -16.44
N LEU A 997 -16.75 23.77 -17.63
CA LEU A 997 -16.26 23.04 -18.79
C LEU A 997 -14.77 23.27 -18.94
N VAL A 998 -14.00 22.20 -19.11
CA VAL A 998 -12.55 22.25 -19.33
C VAL A 998 -12.26 21.82 -20.76
N PHE A 999 -11.58 22.68 -21.52
CA PHE A 999 -11.20 22.42 -22.90
C PHE A 999 -9.69 22.43 -23.08
N GLU A 1000 -9.19 21.58 -23.96
CA GLU A 1000 -7.84 21.65 -24.48
C GLU A 1000 -7.86 22.38 -25.83
N ILE A 1001 -6.82 23.17 -26.10
CA ILE A 1001 -6.75 24.04 -27.28
C ILE A 1001 -5.45 23.82 -28.05
N VAL A 1002 -5.54 23.92 -29.37
CA VAL A 1002 -4.40 24.08 -30.28
C VAL A 1002 -4.61 25.37 -31.05
N CYS A 1003 -3.58 26.20 -31.18
CA CYS A 1003 -3.67 27.54 -31.78
C CYS A 1003 -2.68 27.72 -32.92
N GLU A 1004 -3.06 28.48 -33.96
CA GLU A 1004 -2.27 28.64 -35.19
C GLU A 1004 -1.01 29.51 -35.01
N ASN A 1005 -1.07 30.43 -34.06
CA ASN A 1005 -0.01 31.42 -33.83
C ASN A 1005 1.03 30.96 -32.82
N GLU A 1006 1.01 29.68 -32.47
CA GLU A 1006 1.98 28.98 -31.63
C GLU A 1006 2.55 27.78 -32.41
N GLU A 1007 3.69 27.24 -31.99
CA GLU A 1007 4.26 26.05 -32.65
C GLU A 1007 3.25 24.89 -32.59
N VAL A 1008 3.21 24.04 -33.63
CA VAL A 1008 2.21 22.96 -33.77
C VAL A 1008 2.22 21.99 -32.57
N ASP A 1009 3.36 21.91 -31.86
CA ASP A 1009 3.57 21.09 -30.66
C ASP A 1009 3.60 21.90 -29.35
N ALA A 1010 3.25 23.19 -29.37
CA ALA A 1010 3.24 24.02 -28.17
C ALA A 1010 2.08 23.61 -27.24
N LEU A 1011 2.43 23.02 -26.09
CA LEU A 1011 1.47 22.78 -25.02
C LEU A 1011 0.93 24.12 -24.49
N LEU A 1012 -0.40 24.30 -24.54
CA LEU A 1012 -1.10 25.46 -23.99
C LEU A 1012 -1.86 25.08 -22.70
N PRO A 1013 -2.01 26.02 -21.75
CA PRO A 1013 -2.80 25.78 -20.56
C PRO A 1013 -4.28 25.51 -20.93
N PRO A 1014 -4.98 24.66 -20.16
CA PRO A 1014 -6.37 24.35 -20.42
C PRO A 1014 -7.27 25.58 -20.28
N VAL A 1015 -8.37 25.61 -21.03
CA VAL A 1015 -9.37 26.66 -20.97
C VAL A 1015 -10.52 26.24 -20.06
N HIS A 1016 -10.70 26.98 -18.99
CA HIS A 1016 -11.73 26.78 -17.98
C HIS A 1016 -12.89 27.75 -18.24
N VAL A 1017 -14.04 27.22 -18.67
CA VAL A 1017 -15.25 27.98 -18.96
C VAL A 1017 -16.26 27.81 -17.83
N TRP A 1018 -16.57 28.89 -17.11
CA TRP A 1018 -17.47 28.87 -15.95
C TRP A 1018 -18.91 29.18 -16.34
N LEU A 1019 -19.76 28.15 -16.37
CA LEU A 1019 -21.17 28.25 -16.76
C LEU A 1019 -22.02 29.03 -15.75
N HIS A 1020 -21.54 29.18 -14.52
CA HIS A 1020 -22.16 29.99 -13.48
C HIS A 1020 -21.20 31.06 -12.95
N PRO A 1021 -21.70 32.24 -12.51
CA PRO A 1021 -20.86 33.27 -11.92
C PRO A 1021 -20.11 32.72 -10.71
N MET A 1022 -18.78 32.82 -10.70
CA MET A 1022 -17.99 32.49 -9.50
C MET A 1022 -18.42 33.40 -8.35
N ASN A 1023 -18.97 32.83 -7.27
CA ASN A 1023 -19.00 33.50 -5.97
C ASN A 1023 -17.57 33.51 -5.41
N ARG A 1024 -16.72 34.42 -5.90
CA ARG A 1024 -15.35 34.59 -5.39
C ARG A 1024 -15.40 35.14 -3.96
N LYS A 1025 -15.39 34.24 -2.98
CA LYS A 1025 -14.69 34.47 -1.72
C LYS A 1025 -13.43 33.61 -1.78
N VAL A 1026 -12.36 34.17 -2.33
CA VAL A 1026 -11.01 33.61 -2.25
C VAL A 1026 -10.43 33.93 -0.89
#